data_AF-A0AAV8V2Z0-F1
#
_entry.id   AF-A0AAV8V2Z0-F1
#
_cell.length_a   1.000
_cell.length_b   1.000
_cell.length_c   1.000
_cell.angle_alpha   90.00
_cell.angle_beta   90.00
_cell.angle_gamma   90.00
#
_symmetry.space_group_name_H-M   'P 1'
#
loop_
_entity.id
_entity.type
_entity.pdbx_description
1 polymer ?
#
loop_
_entity_poly.entity_id
_entity_poly.type
_entity_poly.pdbx_seq_one_letter_code
_entity_poly.pdbx_strand_id
1 'polypeptide(L)'
;MDDQRRPPVPDGVDESVWMELPISICQQLVGEVGAPASPASPTFIDPEFPPSRVSLSGLETSPEFERQANKTEALSCHCKMQARLNTVRKDGKNQGKLFYGCRKRQCGFFMWAPENTIGPYVLRRSNFGKGMRWQRFSPSKGWTLVKPTIGFSSLDVKQGSVGDCWFLSALAVLAERPDLINQVALTQEPSDIGKYSFRLFIDGQWQVYDIDDHLPMKGDLPAFSQTSRDQLWVPLLEKAYAKAHGSYWSISGGEIAEAMLELTACPTETISFSSSTFDSNETWERLVSFSSSQFPMGCATATGGDGLVGMHAYSILEVKTLTGLLPGIQTKMHEYFPRKRIPSADTSQPRPQDNVEDHIADDGSLRVLRIRNPWGKREWKGAWGGNSEMWTPKLRKLLNKGDKNDGTFWMSYPDFLLRFTLVDVCKAHMNWKSTVVPNVGLGGCVVLRASENAWAYIMFVQKSSRGRSLRSAQISMALCRRREGKVASVTKTVHGGCVRDAHFEVMLEASSSYENSGEDYVIWPFSFDPKTPTGFSLSICILSSKAVEVERLDEDSTPTEHISGVLLRSLKSMQMLTTVYSEDKSARLEVFGEGSSKFFLVSNAKEEAQVVSLSVTAPFMRQYRPPQRKDSTGSPSGVLIPPRTSRLVFVLLINDSLMVVGEEVPDAAAIFAINSIRLRPFLEDGLEHEVECPPLMMPVPY
;
A
#
# COMPACT_ATOMS: atom_id res chain seq x y z
N MET A 1 -5.92 -76.14 -2.47
CA MET A 1 -7.39 -76.10 -2.49
C MET A 1 -7.77 -74.64 -2.48
N ASP A 2 -7.70 -74.00 -3.64
CA ASP A 2 -8.23 -72.65 -3.85
C ASP A 2 -9.47 -72.81 -4.71
N ASP A 3 -10.60 -72.49 -4.11
CA ASP A 3 -11.92 -72.57 -4.69
C ASP A 3 -12.09 -71.37 -5.66
N GLN A 4 -11.87 -71.61 -6.96
CA GLN A 4 -12.01 -70.55 -7.97
C GLN A 4 -13.49 -70.18 -8.14
N ARG A 5 -13.93 -69.16 -7.40
CA ARG A 5 -15.28 -68.59 -7.58
C ARG A 5 -15.38 -67.88 -8.94
N ARG A 6 -16.40 -68.24 -9.73
CA ARG A 6 -16.71 -67.60 -11.01
C ARG A 6 -17.11 -66.13 -10.78
N PRO A 7 -16.66 -65.17 -11.62
CA PRO A 7 -17.01 -63.76 -11.46
C PRO A 7 -18.52 -63.51 -11.71
N PRO A 8 -19.10 -62.45 -11.11
CA PRO A 8 -20.52 -62.11 -11.27
C PRO A 8 -20.85 -61.79 -12.74
N VAL A 9 -22.09 -62.08 -13.14
CA VAL A 9 -22.60 -61.81 -14.50
C VAL A 9 -22.65 -60.30 -14.74
N PRO A 10 -22.01 -59.76 -15.80
CA PRO A 10 -22.09 -58.34 -16.13
C PRO A 10 -23.52 -57.92 -16.54
N ASP A 11 -23.89 -56.68 -16.23
CA ASP A 11 -25.21 -56.13 -16.58
C ASP A 11 -25.45 -56.18 -18.10
N GLY A 12 -26.57 -56.79 -18.50
CA GLY A 12 -26.98 -56.92 -19.91
C GLY A 12 -26.50 -58.19 -20.63
N VAL A 13 -25.80 -59.10 -19.94
CA VAL A 13 -25.41 -60.41 -20.47
C VAL A 13 -26.40 -61.49 -20.00
N ASP A 14 -26.84 -62.36 -20.92
CA ASP A 14 -27.73 -63.49 -20.58
C ASP A 14 -27.01 -64.49 -19.66
N GLU A 15 -27.59 -64.70 -18.48
CA GLU A 15 -27.03 -65.54 -17.41
C GLU A 15 -26.88 -67.01 -17.84
N SER A 16 -27.76 -67.49 -18.72
CA SER A 16 -27.69 -68.87 -19.23
C SER A 16 -26.44 -69.09 -20.09
N VAL A 17 -26.09 -68.12 -20.93
CA VAL A 17 -24.88 -68.15 -21.76
C VAL A 17 -23.62 -67.93 -20.90
N TRP A 18 -23.70 -67.06 -19.88
CA TRP A 18 -22.58 -66.79 -18.97
C TRP A 18 -22.15 -68.02 -18.17
N MET A 19 -23.10 -68.88 -17.79
CA MET A 19 -22.85 -70.10 -17.01
C MET A 19 -22.18 -71.22 -17.83
N GLU A 20 -22.35 -71.23 -19.15
CA GLU A 20 -21.76 -72.24 -20.04
C GLU A 20 -20.32 -71.91 -20.48
N LEU A 21 -19.88 -70.65 -20.38
CA LEU A 21 -18.52 -70.25 -20.76
C LEU A 21 -17.47 -70.78 -19.76
N PRO A 22 -16.25 -71.14 -20.21
CA PRO A 22 -15.12 -71.43 -19.32
C PRO A 22 -14.75 -70.22 -18.45
N ILE A 23 -14.37 -70.46 -17.18
CA ILE A 23 -14.02 -69.40 -16.20
C ILE A 23 -12.92 -68.47 -16.74
N SER A 24 -11.95 -69.00 -17.50
CA SER A 24 -10.88 -68.21 -18.12
C SER A 24 -11.41 -67.20 -19.14
N ILE A 25 -12.49 -67.53 -19.86
CA ILE A 25 -13.15 -66.63 -20.82
C ILE A 25 -13.99 -65.60 -20.07
N CYS A 26 -14.73 -66.01 -19.03
CA CYS A 26 -15.45 -65.07 -18.16
C CYS A 26 -14.50 -64.02 -17.54
N GLN A 27 -13.30 -64.42 -17.13
CA GLN A 27 -12.29 -63.52 -16.57
C GLN A 27 -11.73 -62.54 -17.61
N GLN A 28 -11.58 -62.95 -18.88
CA GLN A 28 -11.18 -62.06 -19.97
C GLN A 28 -12.28 -61.05 -20.32
N LEU A 29 -13.54 -61.49 -20.37
CA LEU A 29 -14.67 -60.61 -20.70
C LEU A 29 -14.92 -59.55 -19.62
N VAL A 30 -14.76 -59.88 -18.34
CA VAL A 30 -14.81 -58.87 -17.25
C VAL A 30 -13.62 -57.91 -17.31
N GLY A 31 -12.47 -58.36 -17.82
CA GLY A 31 -11.27 -57.52 -17.99
C GLY A 31 -11.38 -56.49 -19.13
N GLU A 32 -12.25 -56.72 -20.12
CA GLU A 32 -12.46 -55.81 -21.27
C GLU A 32 -13.65 -54.86 -21.12
N VAL A 33 -14.56 -55.11 -20.17
CA VAL A 33 -15.55 -54.10 -19.74
C VAL A 33 -14.87 -53.19 -18.73
N GLY A 34 -14.05 -52.26 -19.24
CA GLY A 34 -13.62 -51.11 -18.47
C GLY A 34 -14.86 -50.48 -17.83
N ALA A 35 -14.85 -50.37 -16.50
CA ALA A 35 -15.87 -49.63 -15.78
C ALA A 35 -16.22 -48.36 -16.57
N PRO A 36 -17.50 -48.06 -16.83
CA PRO A 36 -17.83 -46.82 -17.52
C PRO A 36 -17.12 -45.71 -16.75
N ALA A 37 -16.25 -44.98 -17.46
CA ALA A 37 -15.60 -43.81 -16.89
C ALA A 37 -16.73 -42.99 -16.29
N SER A 38 -16.76 -42.92 -14.95
CA SER A 38 -17.68 -42.05 -14.23
C SER A 38 -17.63 -40.71 -14.95
N PRO A 39 -18.76 -40.15 -15.41
CA PRO A 39 -18.75 -38.93 -16.21
C PRO A 39 -17.89 -37.92 -15.46
N ALA A 40 -16.76 -37.53 -16.06
CA ALA A 40 -15.77 -36.70 -15.39
C ALA A 40 -16.50 -35.51 -14.76
N SER A 41 -16.52 -35.46 -13.43
CA SER A 41 -17.15 -34.38 -12.69
C SER A 41 -16.68 -33.07 -13.32
N PRO A 42 -17.58 -32.13 -13.67
CA PRO A 42 -17.21 -30.95 -14.42
C PRO A 42 -16.13 -30.17 -13.65
N THR A 43 -14.92 -30.13 -14.20
CA THR A 43 -13.81 -29.39 -13.60
C THR A 43 -14.10 -27.90 -13.69
N PHE A 44 -13.95 -27.18 -12.59
CA PHE A 44 -14.14 -25.74 -12.55
C PHE A 44 -13.06 -25.04 -13.39
N ILE A 45 -13.49 -24.06 -14.17
CA ILE A 45 -12.64 -23.09 -14.87
C ILE A 45 -13.22 -21.73 -14.53
N ASP A 46 -12.36 -20.82 -14.09
CA ASP A 46 -12.76 -19.45 -13.77
C ASP A 46 -12.99 -18.66 -15.08
N PRO A 47 -14.24 -18.25 -15.39
CA PRO A 47 -14.53 -17.51 -16.62
C PRO A 47 -13.97 -16.08 -16.59
N GLU A 48 -13.79 -15.49 -15.40
CA GLU A 48 -13.29 -14.12 -15.24
C GLU A 48 -11.75 -14.07 -15.22
N PHE A 49 -11.11 -15.20 -14.96
CA PHE A 49 -9.65 -15.33 -14.95
C PHE A 49 -9.18 -16.60 -15.67
N PRO A 50 -9.47 -16.72 -16.99
CA PRO A 50 -9.24 -17.94 -17.73
C PRO A 50 -7.74 -18.24 -17.89
N PRO A 51 -7.32 -19.52 -17.97
CA PRO A 51 -5.92 -19.93 -18.15
C PRO A 51 -5.38 -19.57 -19.54
N SER A 52 -5.17 -18.26 -19.75
CA SER A 52 -4.89 -17.63 -21.03
C SER A 52 -3.90 -16.48 -20.86
N ARG A 53 -3.54 -15.83 -21.97
CA ARG A 53 -2.64 -14.67 -21.94
C ARG A 53 -3.28 -13.43 -21.30
N VAL A 54 -4.61 -13.34 -21.28
CA VAL A 54 -5.35 -12.23 -20.67
C VAL A 54 -5.08 -12.21 -19.17
N SER A 55 -5.20 -13.35 -18.48
CA SER A 55 -4.88 -13.46 -17.04
C SER A 55 -3.41 -13.22 -16.70
N LEU A 56 -2.49 -13.41 -17.66
CA LEU A 56 -1.08 -13.10 -17.47
C LEU A 56 -0.81 -11.59 -17.61
N SER A 57 -1.27 -10.98 -18.69
CA SER A 57 -0.84 -9.62 -19.10
C SER A 57 -1.91 -8.54 -19.02
N GLY A 58 -3.18 -8.89 -18.79
CA GLY A 58 -4.32 -7.99 -18.83
C GLY A 58 -4.71 -7.50 -20.24
N LEU A 59 -4.09 -8.04 -21.29
CA LEU A 59 -4.30 -7.62 -22.67
C LEU A 59 -5.18 -8.65 -23.41
N GLU A 60 -6.35 -8.20 -23.88
CA GLU A 60 -7.16 -8.96 -24.84
C GLU A 60 -6.49 -8.94 -26.21
N THR A 61 -6.16 -10.12 -26.76
CA THR A 61 -5.77 -10.25 -28.16
C THR A 61 -7.01 -10.58 -28.98
N SER A 62 -7.61 -9.58 -29.63
CA SER A 62 -8.59 -9.87 -30.70
C SER A 62 -7.85 -10.55 -31.88
N PRO A 63 -8.40 -11.64 -32.46
CA PRO A 63 -7.84 -12.29 -33.65
C PRO A 63 -7.74 -11.36 -34.89
N GLU A 64 -8.51 -10.27 -34.91
CA GLU A 64 -8.44 -9.24 -35.95
C GLU A 64 -7.28 -8.28 -35.68
N PHE A 65 -6.99 -8.00 -34.40
CA PHE A 65 -5.87 -7.15 -33.98
C PHE A 65 -4.52 -7.83 -34.24
N GLU A 66 -4.40 -9.16 -34.07
CA GLU A 66 -3.19 -9.89 -34.48
C GLU A 66 -2.97 -9.83 -36.00
N ARG A 67 -4.05 -9.89 -36.80
CA ARG A 67 -3.99 -9.71 -38.26
C ARG A 67 -3.62 -8.29 -38.68
N GLN A 68 -4.08 -7.26 -37.95
CA GLN A 68 -3.74 -5.86 -38.21
C GLN A 68 -2.34 -5.49 -37.68
N ALA A 69 -1.93 -5.98 -36.52
CA ALA A 69 -0.58 -5.80 -35.97
C ALA A 69 0.49 -6.41 -36.89
N ASN A 70 0.21 -7.56 -37.52
CA ASN A 70 1.06 -8.13 -38.56
C ASN A 70 1.18 -7.23 -39.82
N LYS A 71 0.20 -6.36 -40.10
CA LYS A 71 0.32 -5.32 -41.15
C LYS A 71 1.15 -4.12 -40.68
N THR A 72 1.04 -3.71 -39.41
CA THR A 72 1.84 -2.61 -38.82
C THR A 72 3.30 -3.00 -38.58
N GLU A 73 3.60 -4.29 -38.49
CA GLU A 73 4.97 -4.84 -38.39
C GLU A 73 5.85 -4.54 -39.62
N ALA A 74 5.26 -4.17 -40.76
CA ALA A 74 5.97 -3.86 -41.99
C ALA A 74 6.42 -2.39 -42.13
N LEU A 75 6.19 -1.52 -41.14
CA LEU A 75 6.51 -0.10 -41.27
C LEU A 75 8.01 0.17 -41.02
N SER A 76 8.81 0.16 -42.10
CA SER A 76 10.23 0.48 -42.06
C SER A 76 10.50 1.97 -42.24
N CYS A 77 11.42 2.54 -41.44
CA CYS A 77 11.94 3.88 -41.70
C CYS A 77 12.86 3.88 -42.94
N HIS A 78 13.30 5.06 -43.41
CA HIS A 78 14.20 5.17 -44.58
C HIS A 78 15.55 4.46 -44.40
N CYS A 79 15.95 4.10 -43.18
CA CYS A 79 17.12 3.23 -42.94
C CYS A 79 16.84 1.73 -43.16
N LYS A 80 15.66 1.37 -43.70
CA LYS A 80 15.17 -0.01 -43.85
C LYS A 80 15.11 -0.81 -42.54
N MET A 81 14.98 -0.10 -41.41
CA MET A 81 14.77 -0.71 -40.10
C MET A 81 13.37 -0.40 -39.60
N GLN A 82 12.80 -1.27 -38.78
CA GLN A 82 11.49 -1.08 -38.17
C GLN A 82 11.40 0.29 -37.47
N ALA A 83 10.37 1.06 -37.83
CA ALA A 83 10.12 2.38 -37.24
C ALA A 83 9.68 2.22 -35.77
N ARG A 84 10.08 3.18 -34.92
CA ARG A 84 9.79 3.18 -33.49
C ARG A 84 8.60 4.09 -33.21
N LEU A 85 7.56 3.59 -32.54
CA LEU A 85 6.46 4.41 -32.06
C LEU A 85 6.90 5.27 -30.85
N ASN A 86 6.56 6.55 -30.87
CA ASN A 86 6.88 7.54 -29.84
C ASN A 86 5.63 8.38 -29.51
N THR A 87 5.66 9.07 -28.37
CA THR A 87 4.62 10.01 -27.94
C THR A 87 5.18 11.41 -27.89
N VAL A 88 4.41 12.41 -28.33
CA VAL A 88 4.76 13.82 -28.20
C VAL A 88 4.77 14.20 -26.72
N ARG A 89 5.96 14.54 -26.21
CA ARG A 89 6.17 14.96 -24.80
C ARG A 89 6.16 16.47 -24.60
N LYS A 90 6.22 17.24 -25.68
CA LYS A 90 6.22 18.70 -25.63
C LYS A 90 4.80 19.18 -25.33
N ASP A 91 4.67 20.09 -24.38
CA ASP A 91 3.39 20.71 -24.02
C ASP A 91 2.77 21.44 -25.24
N GLY A 92 1.47 21.23 -25.46
CA GLY A 92 0.72 21.82 -26.58
C GLY A 92 -0.39 20.90 -27.11
N LYS A 93 -1.12 21.35 -28.16
CA LYS A 93 -2.30 20.66 -28.73
C LYS A 93 -2.09 19.21 -29.18
N ASN A 94 -0.84 18.78 -29.34
CA ASN A 94 -0.48 17.43 -29.77
C ASN A 94 0.21 16.61 -28.67
N GLN A 95 0.33 17.14 -27.44
CA GLN A 95 0.87 16.41 -26.30
C GLN A 95 0.06 15.12 -26.10
N GLY A 96 0.76 13.99 -25.95
CA GLY A 96 0.11 12.68 -25.86
C GLY A 96 -0.19 12.00 -27.20
N LYS A 97 -0.15 12.70 -28.34
CA LYS A 97 -0.32 12.06 -29.67
C LYS A 97 0.87 11.19 -30.05
N LEU A 98 0.61 10.14 -30.83
CA LEU A 98 1.58 9.11 -31.20
C LEU A 98 2.13 9.30 -32.61
N PHE A 99 3.42 9.01 -32.80
CA PHE A 99 4.07 9.06 -34.11
C PHE A 99 5.16 8.00 -34.25
N TYR A 100 5.38 7.50 -35.45
CA TYR A 100 6.51 6.65 -35.82
C TYR A 100 7.73 7.50 -36.13
N GLY A 101 8.88 7.13 -35.58
CA GLY A 101 10.17 7.78 -35.76
C GLY A 101 11.28 6.80 -36.14
N CYS A 102 12.36 7.29 -36.76
CA CYS A 102 13.55 6.46 -36.99
C CYS A 102 14.17 5.99 -35.66
N ARG A 103 14.37 4.68 -35.48
CA ARG A 103 14.98 4.10 -34.27
C ARG A 103 16.42 4.60 -34.03
N LYS A 104 17.21 4.77 -35.08
CA LYS A 104 18.58 5.31 -35.03
C LYS A 104 18.63 6.84 -35.02
N ARG A 105 17.49 7.51 -35.22
CA ARG A 105 17.39 8.98 -35.38
C ARG A 105 18.26 9.55 -36.51
N GLN A 106 18.64 8.73 -37.49
CA GLN A 106 19.59 9.12 -38.55
C GLN A 106 18.91 9.62 -39.84
N CYS A 107 17.67 9.20 -40.14
CA CYS A 107 17.02 9.53 -41.41
C CYS A 107 15.80 10.47 -41.32
N GLY A 108 15.55 11.07 -40.16
CA GLY A 108 14.43 12.00 -39.97
C GLY A 108 13.03 11.43 -40.20
N PHE A 109 12.88 10.10 -40.38
CA PHE A 109 11.57 9.47 -40.61
C PHE A 109 10.59 9.85 -39.51
N PHE A 110 9.43 10.38 -39.92
CA PHE A 110 8.34 10.80 -39.07
C PHE A 110 7.02 10.46 -39.76
N MET A 111 6.07 9.86 -39.03
CA MET A 111 4.71 9.63 -39.50
C MET A 111 3.75 9.60 -38.32
N TRP A 112 2.63 10.31 -38.38
CA TRP A 112 1.61 10.21 -37.33
C TRP A 112 1.04 8.78 -37.28
N ALA A 113 0.83 8.26 -36.08
CA ALA A 113 0.16 6.98 -35.92
C ALA A 113 -1.37 7.17 -36.09
N PRO A 114 -2.09 6.20 -36.68
CA PRO A 114 -3.56 6.22 -36.77
C PRO A 114 -4.21 6.47 -35.41
N GLU A 115 -5.35 7.17 -35.36
CA GLU A 115 -6.02 7.58 -34.12
C GLU A 115 -6.48 6.40 -33.23
N ASN A 116 -6.69 5.23 -33.84
CA ASN A 116 -6.99 3.95 -33.18
C ASN A 116 -5.73 3.17 -32.75
N THR A 117 -4.54 3.77 -32.84
CA THR A 117 -3.31 3.17 -32.30
C THR A 117 -3.34 3.33 -30.78
N ILE A 118 -3.73 2.28 -30.08
CA ILE A 118 -3.67 2.24 -28.61
C ILE A 118 -2.21 2.45 -28.19
N GLY A 119 -1.98 3.36 -27.25
CA GLY A 119 -0.68 3.92 -26.90
C GLY A 119 0.42 2.92 -26.48
N PRO A 120 1.67 3.38 -26.31
CA PRO A 120 2.84 2.56 -26.06
C PRO A 120 2.84 1.75 -24.75
N TYR A 121 1.77 1.84 -23.94
CA TYR A 121 1.52 0.93 -22.82
C TYR A 121 0.82 -0.38 -23.22
N VAL A 122 0.21 -0.46 -24.40
CA VAL A 122 -0.54 -1.65 -24.85
C VAL A 122 0.20 -2.48 -25.90
N LEU A 123 1.33 -2.01 -26.45
CA LEU A 123 2.14 -2.79 -27.42
C LEU A 123 3.64 -2.73 -27.15
N ARG A 124 4.07 -2.73 -25.88
CA ARG A 124 5.24 -3.59 -25.63
C ARG A 124 4.71 -5.00 -25.84
N ARG A 125 5.21 -5.73 -26.84
CA ARG A 125 5.25 -7.19 -26.77
C ARG A 125 5.95 -7.50 -25.44
N SER A 126 5.18 -7.57 -24.35
CA SER A 126 5.73 -8.07 -23.11
C SER A 126 6.06 -9.52 -23.45
N ASN A 127 7.34 -9.88 -23.31
CA ASN A 127 7.70 -11.29 -23.27
C ASN A 127 7.10 -11.96 -22.01
N PHE A 128 6.39 -11.19 -21.17
CA PHE A 128 5.61 -11.68 -20.05
C PHE A 128 4.57 -12.69 -20.56
N GLY A 129 4.60 -13.89 -20.00
CA GLY A 129 3.78 -15.02 -20.46
C GLY A 129 4.28 -15.75 -21.71
N LYS A 130 5.31 -15.26 -22.43
CA LYS A 130 5.80 -15.94 -23.63
C LYS A 130 6.43 -17.29 -23.27
N GLY A 131 5.91 -18.37 -23.84
CA GLY A 131 6.39 -19.73 -23.59
C GLY A 131 5.92 -20.32 -22.26
N MET A 132 4.95 -19.70 -21.59
CA MET A 132 4.29 -20.28 -20.43
C MET A 132 3.14 -21.19 -20.88
N ARG A 133 2.94 -22.30 -20.17
CA ARG A 133 1.80 -23.22 -20.33
C ARG A 133 0.99 -23.25 -19.05
N TRP A 134 -0.32 -23.43 -19.13
CA TRP A 134 -1.14 -23.60 -17.92
C TRP A 134 -1.27 -25.10 -17.59
N GLN A 135 -1.21 -25.44 -16.30
CA GLN A 135 -1.30 -26.82 -15.83
C GLN A 135 -2.15 -26.90 -14.57
N ARG A 136 -3.02 -27.92 -14.47
CA ARG A 136 -3.81 -28.22 -13.27
C ARG A 136 -3.02 -28.96 -12.19
N PHE A 137 -3.31 -28.60 -10.94
CA PHE A 137 -2.75 -29.17 -9.72
C PHE A 137 -3.86 -29.82 -8.89
N SER A 138 -4.27 -31.02 -9.31
CA SER A 138 -5.38 -31.75 -8.71
C SER A 138 -4.99 -32.56 -7.46
N PRO A 139 -5.92 -32.80 -6.52
CA PRO A 139 -5.70 -33.69 -5.39
C PRO A 139 -5.29 -35.11 -5.79
N SER A 140 -5.81 -35.61 -6.91
CA SER A 140 -5.43 -36.90 -7.49
C SER A 140 -3.94 -37.05 -7.84
N LYS A 141 -3.20 -35.94 -7.94
CA LYS A 141 -1.74 -35.92 -8.15
C LYS A 141 -0.96 -35.69 -6.85
N GLY A 142 -1.61 -35.79 -5.69
CA GLY A 142 -1.02 -35.62 -4.37
C GLY A 142 -0.91 -34.17 -3.89
N TRP A 143 -1.55 -33.21 -4.59
CA TRP A 143 -1.53 -31.81 -4.20
C TRP A 143 -2.63 -31.49 -3.20
N THR A 144 -2.29 -30.68 -2.19
CA THR A 144 -3.27 -30.12 -1.26
C THR A 144 -3.06 -28.62 -1.15
N LEU A 145 -4.10 -27.90 -0.73
CA LEU A 145 -3.98 -26.48 -0.44
C LEU A 145 -2.94 -26.25 0.67
N VAL A 146 -3.15 -26.88 1.81
CA VAL A 146 -2.22 -26.91 2.94
C VAL A 146 -2.20 -28.34 3.52
N LYS A 147 -1.02 -28.80 3.94
CA LYS A 147 -0.85 -30.09 4.59
C LYS A 147 -1.09 -29.91 6.09
N PRO A 148 -2.07 -30.58 6.71
CA PRO A 148 -2.39 -30.41 8.13
C PRO A 148 -1.20 -30.63 9.08
N THR A 149 -0.25 -31.49 8.69
CA THR A 149 0.92 -31.84 9.51
C THR A 149 1.98 -30.74 9.60
N ILE A 150 2.03 -29.84 8.62
CA ILE A 150 3.06 -28.77 8.55
C ILE A 150 2.45 -27.36 8.60
N GLY A 151 1.19 -27.21 8.20
CA GLY A 151 0.47 -25.94 8.18
C GLY A 151 1.10 -24.90 7.25
N PHE A 152 0.72 -23.65 7.48
CA PHE A 152 1.33 -22.50 6.85
C PHE A 152 2.71 -22.25 7.46
N SER A 153 3.69 -21.87 6.64
CA SER A 153 4.89 -21.24 7.17
C SER A 153 5.55 -20.37 6.12
N SER A 154 6.30 -19.37 6.58
CA SER A 154 7.04 -18.47 5.70
C SER A 154 7.92 -19.19 4.68
N LEU A 155 8.41 -20.40 4.99
CA LEU A 155 9.24 -21.22 4.09
C LEU A 155 8.52 -21.71 2.83
N ASP A 156 7.18 -21.72 2.80
CA ASP A 156 6.42 -22.02 1.58
C ASP A 156 6.60 -20.95 0.51
N VAL A 157 6.76 -19.70 0.96
CA VAL A 157 6.73 -18.53 0.11
C VAL A 157 8.03 -18.40 -0.68
N LYS A 158 8.00 -18.77 -1.96
CA LYS A 158 9.14 -18.62 -2.86
C LYS A 158 8.71 -17.94 -4.15
N GLN A 159 9.18 -16.72 -4.35
CA GLN A 159 8.87 -15.90 -5.51
C GLN A 159 9.38 -16.51 -6.81
N GLY A 160 8.58 -16.38 -7.87
CA GLY A 160 8.99 -16.67 -9.23
C GLY A 160 9.34 -15.43 -10.04
N SER A 161 8.77 -15.33 -11.24
CA SER A 161 9.18 -14.35 -12.25
C SER A 161 8.35 -13.05 -12.29
N VAL A 162 7.34 -12.92 -11.43
CA VAL A 162 6.55 -11.69 -11.27
C VAL A 162 7.19 -10.80 -10.19
N GLY A 163 7.09 -9.48 -10.38
CA GLY A 163 7.70 -8.47 -9.50
C GLY A 163 6.87 -8.15 -8.26
N ASP A 164 6.29 -9.15 -7.60
CA ASP A 164 5.34 -9.03 -6.49
C ASP A 164 5.97 -9.38 -5.12
N CYS A 165 7.29 -9.16 -4.99
CA CYS A 165 8.03 -9.41 -3.76
C CYS A 165 7.39 -8.79 -2.51
N TRP A 166 6.73 -7.64 -2.67
CA TRP A 166 5.99 -6.93 -1.64
C TRP A 166 4.84 -7.78 -1.08
N PHE A 167 4.02 -8.34 -1.97
CA PHE A 167 2.91 -9.23 -1.62
C PHE A 167 3.40 -10.53 -0.99
N LEU A 168 4.42 -11.16 -1.58
CA LEU A 168 4.98 -12.39 -1.02
C LEU A 168 5.68 -12.16 0.33
N SER A 169 6.32 -11.02 0.54
CA SER A 169 6.88 -10.68 1.85
C SER A 169 5.80 -10.49 2.91
N ALA A 170 4.66 -9.90 2.55
CA ALA A 170 3.48 -9.84 3.42
C ALA A 170 2.92 -11.25 3.72
N LEU A 171 2.76 -12.11 2.71
CA LEU A 171 2.32 -13.50 2.92
C LEU A 171 3.25 -14.27 3.85
N ALA A 172 4.56 -14.07 3.77
CA ALA A 172 5.51 -14.77 4.62
C ALA A 172 5.38 -14.39 6.10
N VAL A 173 5.09 -13.13 6.45
CA VAL A 173 4.80 -12.76 7.85
C VAL A 173 3.41 -13.18 8.30
N LEU A 174 2.41 -13.15 7.41
CA LEU A 174 1.08 -13.65 7.73
C LEU A 174 1.07 -15.18 7.94
N ALA A 175 1.94 -15.93 7.25
CA ALA A 175 2.07 -17.37 7.44
C ALA A 175 2.50 -17.77 8.87
N GLU A 176 3.14 -16.86 9.60
CA GLU A 176 3.49 -17.05 11.02
C GLU A 176 2.31 -16.69 11.97
N ARG A 177 1.17 -16.25 11.40
CA ARG A 177 -0.10 -15.93 12.07
C ARG A 177 -1.26 -16.70 11.41
N PRO A 178 -1.46 -17.99 11.75
CA PRO A 178 -2.48 -18.82 11.12
C PRO A 178 -3.90 -18.26 11.20
N ASP A 179 -4.21 -17.50 12.25
CA ASP A 179 -5.49 -16.79 12.40
C ASP A 179 -5.76 -15.80 11.25
N LEU A 180 -4.72 -15.13 10.74
CA LEU A 180 -4.83 -14.19 9.62
C LEU A 180 -4.95 -14.90 8.27
N ILE A 181 -4.18 -15.98 8.03
CA ILE A 181 -4.26 -16.72 6.75
C ILE A 181 -5.58 -17.51 6.64
N ASN A 182 -6.04 -18.14 7.72
CA ASN A 182 -7.32 -18.87 7.75
C ASN A 182 -8.51 -17.94 7.49
N GLN A 183 -8.36 -16.67 7.82
CA GLN A 183 -9.32 -15.64 7.48
C GLN A 183 -9.41 -15.46 5.96
N VAL A 184 -8.28 -15.48 5.23
CA VAL A 184 -8.22 -15.27 3.78
C VAL A 184 -8.60 -16.54 2.99
N ALA A 185 -8.16 -17.72 3.44
CA ALA A 185 -8.41 -19.00 2.77
C ALA A 185 -9.75 -19.63 3.22
N LEU A 186 -10.81 -19.46 2.42
CA LEU A 186 -12.15 -19.99 2.74
C LEU A 186 -12.27 -21.48 2.44
N THR A 187 -11.70 -21.92 1.30
CA THR A 187 -11.54 -23.35 1.03
C THR A 187 -10.31 -23.83 1.79
N GLN A 188 -10.47 -24.84 2.64
CA GLN A 188 -9.35 -25.48 3.36
C GLN A 188 -9.13 -26.94 2.92
N GLU A 189 -10.21 -27.60 2.53
CA GLU A 189 -10.17 -28.97 2.04
C GLU A 189 -9.77 -29.05 0.56
N PRO A 190 -9.14 -30.16 0.14
CA PRO A 190 -8.88 -30.42 -1.27
C PRO A 190 -10.17 -30.39 -2.10
N SER A 191 -10.10 -29.76 -3.27
CA SER A 191 -11.26 -29.60 -4.16
C SER A 191 -11.17 -30.55 -5.34
N ASP A 192 -12.07 -31.56 -5.40
CA ASP A 192 -12.11 -32.56 -6.49
C ASP A 192 -12.46 -31.94 -7.84
N ILE A 193 -13.22 -30.83 -7.84
CA ILE A 193 -13.55 -30.06 -9.04
C ILE A 193 -12.49 -28.99 -9.38
N GLY A 194 -11.48 -28.81 -8.51
CA GLY A 194 -10.41 -27.82 -8.70
C GLY A 194 -10.83 -26.37 -8.45
N LYS A 195 -11.90 -26.12 -7.69
CA LYS A 195 -12.36 -24.78 -7.28
C LYS A 195 -11.86 -24.41 -5.89
N TYR A 196 -11.25 -23.24 -5.75
CA TYR A 196 -10.81 -22.68 -4.47
C TYR A 196 -11.32 -21.26 -4.31
N SER A 197 -11.72 -20.90 -3.09
CA SER A 197 -12.27 -19.58 -2.75
C SER A 197 -11.38 -18.88 -1.73
N PHE A 198 -11.03 -17.63 -2.02
CA PHE A 198 -10.28 -16.76 -1.13
C PHE A 198 -11.06 -15.47 -0.89
N ARG A 199 -10.97 -14.89 0.31
CA ARG A 199 -11.49 -13.54 0.58
C ARG A 199 -10.36 -12.53 0.69
N LEU A 200 -10.49 -11.40 0.00
CA LEU A 200 -9.51 -10.31 0.01
C LEU A 200 -10.22 -8.99 0.35
N PHE A 201 -9.53 -8.11 1.05
CA PHE A 201 -10.02 -6.79 1.43
C PHE A 201 -9.65 -5.74 0.37
N ILE A 202 -10.42 -5.71 -0.71
CA ILE A 202 -10.14 -4.88 -1.89
C ILE A 202 -11.07 -3.67 -1.88
N ASP A 203 -10.50 -2.48 -2.15
CA ASP A 203 -11.25 -1.21 -2.20
C ASP A 203 -12.07 -0.93 -0.93
N GLY A 204 -11.54 -1.34 0.23
CA GLY A 204 -12.18 -1.12 1.52
C GLY A 204 -13.35 -2.07 1.80
N GLN A 205 -13.43 -3.23 1.12
CA GLN A 205 -14.47 -4.23 1.32
C GLN A 205 -13.93 -5.65 1.21
N TRP A 206 -14.46 -6.56 2.03
CA TRP A 206 -14.20 -7.99 1.87
C TRP A 206 -14.95 -8.54 0.66
N GLN A 207 -14.19 -9.10 -0.29
CA GLN A 207 -14.71 -9.68 -1.53
C GLN A 207 -14.19 -11.11 -1.68
N VAL A 208 -15.04 -12.01 -2.18
CA VAL A 208 -14.68 -13.42 -2.40
C VAL A 208 -14.29 -13.62 -3.86
N TYR A 209 -13.15 -14.26 -4.06
CA TYR A 209 -12.58 -14.60 -5.36
C TYR A 209 -12.51 -16.12 -5.49
N ASP A 210 -13.39 -16.65 -6.32
CA ASP A 210 -13.33 -18.04 -6.77
C ASP A 210 -12.31 -18.17 -7.89
N ILE A 211 -11.41 -19.16 -7.78
CA ILE A 211 -10.38 -19.46 -8.76
C ILE A 211 -10.28 -20.96 -9.02
N ASP A 212 -9.77 -21.32 -10.20
CA ASP A 212 -9.41 -22.70 -10.51
C ASP A 212 -7.94 -23.04 -10.17
N ASP A 213 -7.59 -24.32 -10.24
CA ASP A 213 -6.28 -24.88 -9.93
C ASP A 213 -5.26 -24.85 -11.09
N HIS A 214 -5.54 -24.14 -12.19
CA HIS A 214 -4.54 -23.93 -13.23
C HIS A 214 -3.51 -22.91 -12.78
N LEU A 215 -2.24 -23.30 -12.82
CA LEU A 215 -1.13 -22.40 -12.58
C LEU A 215 -0.30 -22.21 -13.86
N PRO A 216 0.22 -21.00 -14.12
CA PRO A 216 1.18 -20.75 -15.19
C PRO A 216 2.50 -21.46 -14.88
N MET A 217 3.03 -22.19 -15.86
CA MET A 217 4.25 -22.97 -15.76
C MET A 217 5.30 -22.43 -16.72
N LYS A 218 6.56 -22.41 -16.27
CA LYS A 218 7.73 -22.14 -17.10
C LYS A 218 8.64 -23.36 -17.05
N GLY A 219 8.62 -24.16 -18.12
CA GLY A 219 9.17 -25.51 -18.10
C GLY A 219 8.30 -26.42 -17.23
N ASP A 220 8.89 -27.00 -16.18
CA ASP A 220 8.22 -27.94 -15.26
C ASP A 220 7.91 -27.33 -13.89
N LEU A 221 8.25 -26.06 -13.67
CA LEU A 221 7.98 -25.35 -12.42
C LEU A 221 6.95 -24.24 -12.64
N PRO A 222 6.16 -23.90 -11.60
CA PRO A 222 5.33 -22.70 -11.61
C PRO A 222 6.15 -21.47 -12.00
N ALA A 223 5.60 -20.63 -12.88
CA ALA A 223 6.27 -19.45 -13.40
C ALA A 223 6.36 -18.32 -12.36
N PHE A 224 5.42 -18.28 -11.43
CA PHE A 224 5.30 -17.27 -10.38
C PHE A 224 5.64 -17.92 -9.03
N SER A 225 4.89 -17.68 -7.96
CA SER A 225 5.19 -18.32 -6.69
C SER A 225 5.23 -19.87 -6.80
N GLN A 226 6.17 -20.47 -6.10
CA GLN A 226 6.45 -21.91 -6.22
C GLN A 226 5.55 -22.73 -5.30
N THR A 227 5.28 -23.96 -5.70
CA THR A 227 4.57 -24.98 -4.93
C THR A 227 5.51 -25.68 -3.96
N SER A 228 5.97 -24.97 -2.92
CA SER A 228 6.89 -25.50 -1.90
C SER A 228 6.20 -26.50 -0.97
N ARG A 229 6.96 -27.51 -0.50
CA ARG A 229 6.49 -28.55 0.46
C ARG A 229 5.21 -29.29 0.01
N ASP A 230 4.98 -29.34 -1.30
CA ASP A 230 3.78 -29.86 -1.97
C ASP A 230 2.46 -29.21 -1.53
N GLN A 231 2.50 -27.89 -1.28
CA GLN A 231 1.34 -27.09 -0.90
C GLN A 231 1.01 -26.06 -1.99
N LEU A 232 -0.29 -25.77 -2.16
CA LEU A 232 -0.79 -24.86 -3.20
C LEU A 232 -1.25 -23.49 -2.66
N TRP A 233 -1.28 -23.28 -1.34
CA TRP A 233 -1.86 -22.07 -0.76
C TRP A 233 -1.20 -20.78 -1.26
N VAL A 234 0.13 -20.75 -1.42
CA VAL A 234 0.85 -19.55 -1.93
C VAL A 234 0.46 -19.24 -3.38
N PRO A 235 0.63 -20.16 -4.36
CA PRO A 235 0.32 -19.86 -5.76
C PRO A 235 -1.18 -19.65 -6.03
N LEU A 236 -2.06 -20.32 -5.29
CA LEU A 236 -3.50 -20.08 -5.42
C LEU A 236 -3.90 -18.72 -4.82
N LEU A 237 -3.35 -18.33 -3.67
CA LEU A 237 -3.61 -17.01 -3.11
C LEU A 237 -3.01 -15.88 -3.98
N GLU A 238 -1.80 -16.07 -4.54
CA GLU A 238 -1.21 -15.17 -5.53
C GLU A 238 -2.09 -15.04 -6.79
N LYS A 239 -2.70 -16.15 -7.25
CA LYS A 239 -3.66 -16.13 -8.36
C LYS A 239 -4.94 -15.37 -8.02
N ALA A 240 -5.52 -15.59 -6.85
CA ALA A 240 -6.71 -14.85 -6.40
C ALA A 240 -6.41 -13.35 -6.30
N TYR A 241 -5.22 -13.00 -5.82
CA TYR A 241 -4.75 -11.62 -5.75
C TYR A 241 -4.54 -11.00 -7.14
N ALA A 242 -3.94 -11.75 -8.08
CA ALA A 242 -3.81 -11.36 -9.47
C ALA A 242 -5.18 -11.14 -10.14
N LYS A 243 -6.17 -12.00 -9.85
CA LYS A 243 -7.56 -11.84 -10.30
C LYS A 243 -8.19 -10.55 -9.77
N ALA A 244 -8.06 -10.29 -8.47
CA ALA A 244 -8.59 -9.07 -7.85
C ALA A 244 -8.06 -7.78 -8.51
N HIS A 245 -6.81 -7.82 -8.98
CA HIS A 245 -6.14 -6.69 -9.65
C HIS A 245 -6.13 -6.81 -11.19
N GLY A 246 -6.83 -7.80 -11.75
CA GLY A 246 -7.08 -8.01 -13.18
C GLY A 246 -6.06 -8.89 -13.93
N SER A 247 -4.80 -8.97 -13.51
CA SER A 247 -3.80 -9.87 -14.10
C SER A 247 -2.56 -10.07 -13.22
N TYR A 248 -1.76 -11.11 -13.50
CA TYR A 248 -0.45 -11.28 -12.84
C TYR A 248 0.50 -10.11 -13.12
N TRP A 249 0.39 -9.44 -14.27
CA TRP A 249 1.18 -8.25 -14.55
C TRP A 249 0.78 -7.07 -13.66
N SER A 250 -0.51 -6.94 -13.32
CA SER A 250 -1.06 -5.84 -12.52
C SER A 250 -0.55 -5.79 -11.08
N ILE A 251 -0.09 -6.93 -10.55
CA ILE A 251 0.47 -7.05 -9.20
C ILE A 251 2.00 -6.85 -9.16
N SER A 252 2.63 -6.57 -10.30
CA SER A 252 4.05 -6.24 -10.37
C SER A 252 4.31 -4.84 -9.81
N GLY A 253 5.06 -4.78 -8.71
CA GLY A 253 5.38 -3.53 -8.00
C GLY A 253 4.27 -3.06 -7.06
N GLY A 254 4.62 -2.75 -5.82
CA GLY A 254 3.71 -2.33 -4.76
C GLY A 254 4.43 -2.21 -3.42
N GLU A 255 3.68 -1.94 -2.36
CA GLU A 255 4.19 -1.71 -1.01
C GLU A 255 3.73 -2.81 -0.06
N ILE A 256 4.56 -3.21 0.90
CA ILE A 256 4.24 -4.35 1.77
C ILE A 256 3.01 -4.03 2.62
N ALA A 257 2.92 -2.79 3.12
CA ALA A 257 1.74 -2.26 3.80
C ALA A 257 0.44 -2.43 2.99
N GLU A 258 0.47 -2.18 1.67
CA GLU A 258 -0.69 -2.37 0.79
C GLU A 258 -1.19 -3.82 0.84
N ALA A 259 -0.28 -4.79 0.70
CA ALA A 259 -0.65 -6.20 0.75
C ALA A 259 -1.16 -6.61 2.13
N MET A 260 -0.51 -6.14 3.21
CA MET A 260 -0.95 -6.45 4.56
C MET A 260 -2.36 -5.90 4.83
N LEU A 261 -2.66 -4.67 4.40
CA LEU A 261 -3.99 -4.09 4.49
C LEU A 261 -5.02 -4.93 3.73
N GLU A 262 -4.74 -5.29 2.48
CA GLU A 262 -5.67 -6.06 1.63
C GLU A 262 -5.86 -7.52 2.09
N LEU A 263 -4.93 -8.07 2.86
CA LEU A 263 -5.03 -9.43 3.41
C LEU A 263 -5.65 -9.47 4.81
N THR A 264 -5.68 -8.35 5.54
CA THR A 264 -6.08 -8.34 6.96
C THR A 264 -7.19 -7.36 7.31
N ALA A 265 -7.48 -6.37 6.47
CA ALA A 265 -8.29 -5.19 6.78
C ALA A 265 -7.82 -4.41 8.04
N CYS A 266 -6.59 -4.67 8.52
CA CYS A 266 -6.04 -4.02 9.69
C CYS A 266 -5.20 -2.79 9.29
N PRO A 267 -5.13 -1.76 10.15
CA PRO A 267 -4.34 -0.57 9.86
C PRO A 267 -2.85 -0.90 9.69
N THR A 268 -2.21 -0.23 8.74
CA THR A 268 -0.78 -0.34 8.48
C THR A 268 -0.05 0.96 8.73
N GLU A 269 1.19 0.87 9.18
CA GLU A 269 2.07 2.01 9.43
C GLU A 269 3.43 1.79 8.78
N THR A 270 4.00 2.83 8.17
CA THR A 270 5.33 2.82 7.59
C THR A 270 6.27 3.72 8.39
N ILE A 271 7.32 3.14 8.96
CA ILE A 271 8.40 3.86 9.63
C ILE A 271 9.51 4.08 8.60
N SER A 272 9.74 5.33 8.21
CA SER A 272 10.81 5.71 7.27
C SER A 272 12.08 6.14 8.00
N PHE A 273 13.21 5.52 7.67
CA PHE A 273 14.50 5.85 8.29
C PHE A 273 15.12 7.15 7.76
N SER A 274 14.62 7.64 6.62
CA SER A 274 15.02 8.93 6.07
C SER A 274 14.20 10.10 6.61
N SER A 275 13.23 9.85 7.52
CA SER A 275 12.43 10.91 8.13
C SER A 275 13.31 11.82 9.00
N SER A 276 13.05 13.13 8.97
CA SER A 276 13.73 14.08 9.86
C SER A 276 13.39 13.87 11.35
N THR A 277 12.28 13.18 11.62
CA THR A 277 11.83 12.83 12.98
C THR A 277 12.24 11.42 13.40
N PHE A 278 13.10 10.73 12.63
CA PHE A 278 13.52 9.38 12.94
C PHE A 278 14.39 9.33 14.20
N ASP A 279 13.98 8.52 15.18
CA ASP A 279 14.78 8.17 16.35
C ASP A 279 15.08 6.66 16.35
N SER A 280 16.37 6.32 16.43
CA SER A 280 16.85 4.93 16.37
C SER A 280 16.45 4.10 17.59
N ASN A 281 16.51 4.68 18.79
CA ASN A 281 16.20 3.97 20.03
C ASN A 281 14.69 3.79 20.18
N GLU A 282 13.91 4.84 19.94
CA GLU A 282 12.44 4.75 19.93
C GLU A 282 11.98 3.72 18.89
N THR A 283 12.56 3.75 17.68
CA THR A 283 12.22 2.76 16.64
C THR A 283 12.51 1.33 17.11
N TRP A 284 13.64 1.09 17.78
CA TRP A 284 13.95 -0.25 18.30
C TRP A 284 12.92 -0.72 19.33
N GLU A 285 12.57 0.13 20.30
CA GLU A 285 11.55 -0.18 21.32
C GLU A 285 10.20 -0.49 20.68
N ARG A 286 9.83 0.28 19.65
CA ARG A 286 8.60 0.03 18.87
C ARG A 286 8.65 -1.31 18.16
N LEU A 287 9.76 -1.66 17.50
CA LEU A 287 9.93 -2.97 16.84
C LEU A 287 9.82 -4.14 17.84
N VAL A 288 10.38 -3.99 19.04
CA VAL A 288 10.25 -4.98 20.13
C VAL A 288 8.79 -5.10 20.58
N SER A 289 8.08 -3.98 20.74
CA SER A 289 6.66 -3.95 21.09
C SER A 289 5.77 -4.61 20.03
N PHE A 290 6.01 -4.31 18.75
CA PHE A 290 5.30 -4.93 17.63
C PHE A 290 5.56 -6.43 17.54
N SER A 291 6.82 -6.86 17.70
CA SER A 291 7.16 -8.28 17.73
C SER A 291 6.50 -9.01 18.90
N SER A 292 6.43 -8.38 20.08
CA SER A 292 5.78 -8.94 21.27
C SER A 292 4.26 -9.05 21.10
N SER A 293 3.66 -8.11 20.38
CA SER A 293 2.24 -8.12 19.99
C SER A 293 1.95 -9.02 18.77
N GLN A 294 2.97 -9.70 18.25
CA GLN A 294 2.92 -10.55 17.06
C GLN A 294 2.38 -9.84 15.81
N PHE A 295 2.67 -8.55 15.66
CA PHE A 295 2.30 -7.77 14.48
C PHE A 295 3.15 -8.17 13.28
N PRO A 296 2.54 -8.47 12.12
CA PRO A 296 3.29 -8.71 10.90
C PRO A 296 4.12 -7.49 10.50
N MET A 297 5.40 -7.72 10.16
CA MET A 297 6.35 -6.65 9.83
C MET A 297 7.13 -6.94 8.54
N GLY A 298 7.17 -5.98 7.63
CA GLY A 298 7.95 -6.03 6.40
C GLY A 298 9.02 -4.94 6.38
N CYS A 299 10.03 -5.09 5.54
CA CYS A 299 11.03 -4.07 5.30
C CYS A 299 11.49 -4.07 3.85
N ALA A 300 12.02 -2.94 3.37
CA ALA A 300 12.44 -2.80 1.98
C ALA A 300 13.83 -2.17 1.86
N THR A 301 14.53 -2.53 0.79
CA THR A 301 15.83 -1.98 0.43
C THR A 301 15.71 -1.08 -0.81
N ALA A 302 16.43 0.04 -0.81
CA ALA A 302 16.59 0.85 -2.02
C ALA A 302 17.68 0.28 -2.94
N THR A 303 18.80 -0.14 -2.35
CA THR A 303 19.98 -0.65 -3.07
C THR A 303 20.33 -2.07 -2.61
N GLY A 304 20.96 -2.84 -3.50
CA GLY A 304 21.45 -4.18 -3.19
C GLY A 304 22.90 -4.14 -2.70
N GLY A 305 23.42 -5.31 -2.30
CA GLY A 305 24.80 -5.46 -1.83
C GLY A 305 24.91 -6.48 -0.72
N ASP A 306 26.10 -7.08 -0.54
CA ASP A 306 26.37 -8.03 0.56
C ASP A 306 25.33 -9.16 0.71
N GLY A 307 24.84 -9.66 -0.43
CA GLY A 307 23.80 -10.69 -0.50
C GLY A 307 22.38 -10.15 -0.73
N LEU A 308 22.09 -8.94 -0.24
CA LEU A 308 20.80 -8.27 -0.41
C LEU A 308 20.54 -7.89 -1.87
N VAL A 309 19.29 -8.01 -2.25
CA VAL A 309 18.66 -7.50 -3.47
C VAL A 309 18.18 -6.08 -3.21
N GLY A 310 18.36 -5.17 -4.17
CA GLY A 310 17.87 -3.78 -4.11
C GLY A 310 16.50 -3.62 -4.77
N MET A 311 15.77 -2.57 -4.40
CA MET A 311 14.37 -2.34 -4.79
C MET A 311 13.51 -3.58 -4.51
N HIS A 312 13.67 -4.15 -3.32
CA HIS A 312 13.11 -5.46 -2.97
C HIS A 312 12.55 -5.47 -1.55
N ALA A 313 11.45 -6.18 -1.38
CA ALA A 313 10.78 -6.37 -0.09
C ALA A 313 11.29 -7.63 0.63
N TYR A 314 11.30 -7.57 1.95
CA TYR A 314 11.68 -8.64 2.87
C TYR A 314 10.68 -8.69 4.04
N SER A 315 10.66 -9.83 4.72
CA SER A 315 9.84 -10.06 5.92
C SER A 315 10.70 -9.97 7.17
N ILE A 316 10.26 -9.24 8.19
CA ILE A 316 10.84 -9.29 9.54
C ILE A 316 10.08 -10.36 10.31
N LEU A 317 10.76 -11.47 10.62
CA LEU A 317 10.15 -12.61 11.28
C LEU A 317 10.35 -12.59 12.80
N GLU A 318 11.47 -12.06 13.28
CA GLU A 318 11.74 -11.91 14.72
C GLU A 318 12.56 -10.66 15.01
N VAL A 319 12.31 -10.05 16.18
CA VAL A 319 13.11 -8.97 16.77
C VAL A 319 13.53 -9.42 18.16
N LYS A 320 14.84 -9.40 18.47
CA LYS A 320 15.36 -9.86 19.76
C LYS A 320 16.41 -8.92 20.33
N THR A 321 16.26 -8.62 21.62
CA THR A 321 17.28 -8.01 22.46
C THR A 321 17.91 -9.10 23.32
N LEU A 322 19.24 -9.23 23.25
CA LEU A 322 20.01 -10.20 24.02
C LEU A 322 20.94 -9.46 25.00
N THR A 323 20.90 -9.80 26.28
CA THR A 323 21.77 -9.22 27.31
C THR A 323 22.73 -10.28 27.86
N GLY A 324 23.94 -9.85 28.27
CA GLY A 324 24.92 -10.73 28.90
C GLY A 324 25.52 -11.81 27.98
N LEU A 325 25.44 -11.63 26.65
CA LEU A 325 26.04 -12.53 25.65
C LEU A 325 27.06 -11.75 24.81
N LEU A 326 28.29 -12.25 24.75
CA LEU A 326 29.34 -11.68 23.90
C LEU A 326 29.31 -12.35 22.51
N PRO A 327 29.17 -11.58 21.42
CA PRO A 327 29.48 -12.06 20.08
C PRO A 327 30.96 -12.44 19.97
N GLY A 328 31.29 -13.46 19.17
CA GLY A 328 32.67 -13.93 19.09
C GLY A 328 33.36 -13.52 17.80
N ILE A 329 34.40 -12.68 17.83
CA ILE A 329 35.42 -12.66 16.78
C ILE A 329 36.44 -13.73 17.17
N GLN A 330 36.53 -14.83 16.40
CA GLN A 330 37.57 -15.82 16.66
C GLN A 330 38.90 -15.28 16.15
N THR A 331 39.71 -14.67 17.02
CA THR A 331 41.13 -14.41 16.73
C THR A 331 41.78 -15.78 16.51
N LYS A 332 42.11 -16.10 15.27
CA LYS A 332 42.79 -17.37 14.94
C LYS A 332 44.12 -17.37 15.68
N MET A 333 44.46 -18.48 16.35
CA MET A 333 45.66 -18.62 17.20
C MET A 333 46.97 -18.13 16.55
N HIS A 334 47.07 -18.11 15.22
CA HIS A 334 48.22 -17.57 14.47
C HIS A 334 48.35 -16.02 14.50
N GLU A 335 47.31 -15.28 14.88
CA GLU A 335 47.31 -13.81 15.01
C GLU A 335 47.94 -13.35 16.34
N TYR A 336 48.06 -14.27 17.31
CA TYR A 336 48.81 -14.03 18.56
C TYR A 336 50.34 -14.01 18.35
N PHE A 337 50.83 -14.52 17.23
CA PHE A 337 52.27 -14.50 16.91
C PHE A 337 52.56 -13.35 15.94
N PRO A 338 53.32 -12.32 16.34
CA PRO A 338 53.62 -11.20 15.45
C PRO A 338 54.44 -11.70 14.24
N ARG A 339 53.83 -11.70 13.06
CA ARG A 339 54.56 -11.91 11.80
C ARG A 339 55.45 -10.69 11.56
N LYS A 340 56.77 -10.92 11.45
CA LYS A 340 57.72 -9.91 10.96
C LYS A 340 57.18 -9.34 9.64
N ARG A 341 56.95 -8.03 9.59
CA ARG A 341 56.54 -7.30 8.38
C ARG A 341 57.55 -7.57 7.26
N ILE A 342 57.08 -8.13 6.16
CA ILE A 342 57.72 -8.00 4.85
C ILE A 342 56.82 -7.07 4.05
N PRO A 343 57.31 -5.93 3.53
CA PRO A 343 56.51 -5.05 2.70
C PRO A 343 56.50 -5.60 1.26
N SER A 344 55.33 -5.99 0.76
CA SER A 344 55.10 -6.08 -0.68
C SER A 344 53.70 -5.58 -1.00
N ALA A 345 53.68 -4.61 -1.90
CA ALA A 345 52.50 -3.98 -2.47
C ALA A 345 51.69 -4.98 -3.29
N ASP A 346 50.41 -5.12 -2.98
CA ASP A 346 49.37 -5.39 -3.98
C ASP A 346 47.99 -4.91 -3.48
N THR A 347 47.28 -4.31 -4.42
CA THR A 347 45.98 -3.65 -4.35
C THR A 347 44.82 -4.59 -4.05
N SER A 348 44.35 -4.58 -2.80
CA SER A 348 42.92 -4.63 -2.45
C SER A 348 42.81 -4.36 -0.95
N GLN A 349 42.28 -3.20 -0.56
CA GLN A 349 42.10 -2.91 0.87
C GLN A 349 41.12 -3.93 1.47
N PRO A 350 41.53 -4.71 2.49
CA PRO A 350 40.57 -5.47 3.30
C PRO A 350 39.65 -4.48 4.02
N ARG A 351 38.38 -4.85 4.22
CA ARG A 351 37.45 -4.07 5.05
C ARG A 351 38.07 -3.85 6.44
N PRO A 352 37.78 -2.72 7.12
CA PRO A 352 38.03 -2.62 8.56
C PRO A 352 37.44 -3.87 9.23
N GLN A 353 38.15 -4.49 10.17
CA GLN A 353 37.63 -5.62 10.93
C GLN A 353 36.29 -5.18 11.54
N ASP A 354 35.20 -5.94 11.31
CA ASP A 354 33.90 -5.68 11.94
C ASP A 354 34.10 -5.73 13.46
N ASN A 355 34.11 -4.58 14.15
CA ASN A 355 34.35 -4.54 15.59
C ASN A 355 33.09 -5.00 16.33
N VAL A 356 33.24 -5.88 17.32
CA VAL A 356 32.10 -6.36 18.12
C VAL A 356 31.32 -5.21 18.78
N GLU A 357 32.05 -4.18 19.22
CA GLU A 357 31.51 -3.00 19.91
C GLU A 357 30.51 -2.23 19.03
N ASP A 358 30.69 -2.21 17.71
CA ASP A 358 29.78 -1.50 16.77
C ASP A 358 28.39 -2.16 16.68
N HIS A 359 28.24 -3.38 17.22
CA HIS A 359 26.99 -4.16 17.19
C HIS A 359 26.32 -4.29 18.57
N ILE A 360 26.90 -3.70 19.61
CA ILE A 360 26.37 -3.69 20.97
C ILE A 360 25.85 -2.28 21.26
N ALA A 361 24.63 -2.18 21.77
CA ALA A 361 24.06 -0.90 22.18
C ALA A 361 24.73 -0.37 23.46
N ASP A 362 24.57 0.92 23.74
CA ASP A 362 25.21 1.59 24.89
C ASP A 362 24.91 0.93 26.25
N ASP A 363 23.77 0.24 26.36
CA ASP A 363 23.35 -0.53 27.54
C ASP A 363 23.98 -1.94 27.62
N GLY A 364 24.87 -2.29 26.69
CA GLY A 364 25.50 -3.60 26.59
C GLY A 364 24.61 -4.67 25.94
N SER A 365 23.45 -4.30 25.40
CA SER A 365 22.53 -5.25 24.75
C SER A 365 22.84 -5.44 23.26
N LEU A 366 22.69 -6.67 22.79
CA LEU A 366 22.78 -7.03 21.38
C LEU A 366 21.38 -7.01 20.77
N ARG A 367 21.18 -6.12 19.78
CA ARG A 367 19.92 -5.90 19.07
C ARG A 367 19.99 -6.57 17.70
N VAL A 368 19.20 -7.62 17.48
CA VAL A 368 19.23 -8.43 16.25
C VAL A 368 17.84 -8.72 15.70
N LEU A 369 17.75 -8.80 14.36
CA LEU A 369 16.52 -9.10 13.65
C LEU A 369 16.71 -10.36 12.80
N ARG A 370 15.66 -11.20 12.71
CA ARG A 370 15.57 -12.29 11.75
C ARG A 370 14.74 -11.82 10.56
N ILE A 371 15.36 -11.78 9.39
CA ILE A 371 14.77 -11.28 8.15
C ILE A 371 14.73 -12.40 7.12
N ARG A 372 13.71 -12.37 6.26
CA ARG A 372 13.55 -13.35 5.18
C ARG A 372 13.39 -12.70 3.82
N ASN A 373 14.16 -13.20 2.86
CA ASN A 373 13.99 -12.89 1.45
C ASN A 373 12.89 -13.78 0.84
N PRO A 374 11.83 -13.21 0.23
CA PRO A 374 10.75 -13.98 -0.40
C PRO A 374 11.20 -14.85 -1.59
N TRP A 375 12.43 -14.70 -2.08
CA TRP A 375 13.00 -15.63 -3.08
C TRP A 375 13.29 -17.02 -2.52
N GLY A 376 13.26 -17.18 -1.19
CA GLY A 376 13.62 -18.43 -0.52
C GLY A 376 15.10 -18.80 -0.66
N LYS A 377 15.94 -17.82 -0.98
CA LYS A 377 17.39 -17.90 -1.17
C LYS A 377 18.01 -16.50 -1.11
N ARG A 378 19.34 -16.44 -1.20
CA ARG A 378 20.15 -15.19 -1.22
C ARG A 378 20.01 -14.43 0.09
N GLU A 379 20.89 -14.81 1.01
CA GLU A 379 20.95 -14.30 2.38
C GLU A 379 22.05 -13.26 2.56
N TRP A 380 21.95 -12.51 3.66
CA TRP A 380 22.96 -11.56 4.14
C TRP A 380 24.34 -12.21 4.34
N LYS A 381 25.38 -11.51 3.85
CA LYS A 381 26.78 -11.96 3.90
C LYS A 381 27.64 -11.19 4.90
N GLY A 382 27.14 -10.15 5.56
CA GLY A 382 27.87 -9.41 6.58
C GLY A 382 27.82 -10.08 7.95
N ALA A 383 28.04 -9.28 9.01
CA ALA A 383 27.95 -9.72 10.40
C ALA A 383 26.61 -10.44 10.67
N TRP A 384 26.65 -11.58 11.37
CA TRP A 384 25.50 -12.47 11.62
C TRP A 384 24.94 -13.22 10.38
N GLY A 385 25.56 -13.05 9.20
CA GLY A 385 25.33 -13.90 8.04
C GLY A 385 25.67 -15.39 8.30
N GLY A 386 25.35 -16.28 7.37
CA GLY A 386 25.57 -17.74 7.46
C GLY A 386 26.92 -18.15 8.08
N ASN A 387 27.98 -17.63 7.47
CA ASN A 387 29.38 -17.97 7.76
C ASN A 387 30.07 -16.91 8.64
N SER A 388 29.32 -16.01 9.27
CA SER A 388 29.91 -14.94 10.08
C SER A 388 30.62 -15.51 11.31
N GLU A 389 31.78 -14.94 11.64
CA GLU A 389 32.55 -15.33 12.82
C GLU A 389 31.81 -14.99 14.11
N MET A 390 30.95 -13.95 14.09
CA MET A 390 30.12 -13.48 15.23
C MET A 390 29.32 -14.57 15.93
N TRP A 391 29.04 -15.66 15.23
CA TRP A 391 28.29 -16.80 15.74
C TRP A 391 29.11 -17.67 16.70
N THR A 392 28.82 -17.55 18.00
CA THR A 392 29.20 -18.59 18.97
C THR A 392 28.24 -19.78 18.91
N PRO A 393 28.67 -21.00 19.32
CA PRO A 393 27.77 -22.16 19.38
C PRO A 393 26.51 -21.92 20.23
N LYS A 394 26.64 -21.17 21.33
CA LYS A 394 25.51 -20.77 22.20
C LYS A 394 24.53 -19.88 21.45
N LEU A 395 25.01 -18.87 20.71
CA LEU A 395 24.18 -17.95 19.94
C LEU A 395 23.50 -18.63 18.75
N ARG A 396 24.18 -19.53 18.04
CA ARG A 396 23.58 -20.32 16.94
C ARG A 396 22.39 -21.14 17.43
N LYS A 397 22.53 -21.79 18.60
CA LYS A 397 21.46 -22.56 19.22
C LYS A 397 20.31 -21.66 19.71
N LEU A 398 20.62 -20.53 20.37
CA LEU A 398 19.62 -19.62 20.92
C LEU A 398 18.77 -18.93 19.84
N LEU A 399 19.39 -18.53 18.74
CA LEU A 399 18.73 -17.86 17.62
C LEU A 399 18.22 -18.85 16.56
N ASN A 400 18.29 -20.15 16.84
CA ASN A 400 17.86 -21.24 15.96
C ASN A 400 18.30 -21.05 14.50
N LYS A 401 19.57 -20.68 14.30
CA LYS A 401 20.11 -20.48 12.96
C LYS A 401 20.33 -21.84 12.30
N GLY A 402 19.50 -22.17 11.32
CA GLY A 402 19.73 -23.30 10.43
C GLY A 402 20.88 -23.06 9.45
N ASP A 403 21.41 -24.15 8.89
CA ASP A 403 22.50 -24.13 7.89
C ASP A 403 21.99 -24.09 6.44
N LYS A 404 20.66 -24.13 6.24
CA LYS A 404 20.05 -24.15 4.91
C LYS A 404 19.90 -22.74 4.36
N ASN A 405 20.21 -22.57 3.08
CA ASN A 405 19.92 -21.34 2.34
C ASN A 405 18.43 -21.31 1.98
N ASP A 406 17.60 -20.91 2.93
CA ASP A 406 16.14 -20.80 2.77
C ASP A 406 15.67 -19.35 2.63
N GLY A 407 16.62 -18.41 2.53
CA GLY A 407 16.37 -16.98 2.42
C GLY A 407 16.25 -16.28 3.77
N THR A 408 16.32 -17.01 4.89
CA THR A 408 16.27 -16.46 6.25
C THR A 408 17.66 -16.16 6.78
N PHE A 409 17.86 -14.97 7.34
CA PHE A 409 19.12 -14.59 7.96
C PHE A 409 18.91 -13.71 9.18
N TRP A 410 19.92 -13.64 10.04
CA TRP A 410 19.97 -12.69 11.13
C TRP A 410 20.90 -11.54 10.75
N MET A 411 20.61 -10.35 11.27
CA MET A 411 21.47 -9.19 11.15
C MET A 411 21.40 -8.30 12.39
N SER A 412 22.42 -7.48 12.59
CA SER A 412 22.43 -6.47 13.65
C SER A 412 21.48 -5.30 13.32
N TYR A 413 20.94 -4.65 14.34
CA TYR A 413 20.11 -3.46 14.15
C TYR A 413 20.84 -2.29 13.47
N PRO A 414 22.12 -1.99 13.80
CA PRO A 414 22.88 -0.97 13.05
C PRO A 414 23.01 -1.28 11.56
N ASP A 415 23.33 -2.52 11.20
CA ASP A 415 23.38 -2.94 9.79
C ASP A 415 21.99 -2.82 9.13
N PHE A 416 20.93 -3.12 9.88
CA PHE A 416 19.58 -3.02 9.37
C PHE A 416 19.23 -1.58 8.97
N LEU A 417 19.52 -0.61 9.84
CA LEU A 417 19.30 0.81 9.54
C LEU A 417 20.15 1.32 8.36
N LEU A 418 21.34 0.77 8.16
CA LEU A 418 22.22 1.14 7.04
C LEU A 418 21.76 0.57 5.69
N ARG A 419 21.06 -0.57 5.68
CA ARG A 419 20.75 -1.33 4.46
C ARG A 419 19.29 -1.24 4.04
N PHE A 420 18.38 -1.01 4.97
CA PHE A 420 16.95 -0.89 4.72
C PHE A 420 16.54 0.58 4.79
N THR A 421 15.42 0.92 4.17
CA THR A 421 14.92 2.30 4.12
C THR A 421 13.67 2.53 4.96
N LEU A 422 12.92 1.45 5.23
CA LEU A 422 11.66 1.52 5.94
C LEU A 422 11.29 0.19 6.60
N VAL A 423 10.34 0.26 7.53
CA VAL A 423 9.58 -0.86 8.06
C VAL A 423 8.09 -0.60 7.87
N ASP A 424 7.39 -1.56 7.28
CA ASP A 424 5.93 -1.60 7.25
C ASP A 424 5.43 -2.52 8.36
N VAL A 425 4.43 -2.08 9.11
CA VAL A 425 3.85 -2.82 10.24
C VAL A 425 2.35 -2.90 10.08
N CYS A 426 1.79 -4.09 10.24
CA CYS A 426 0.34 -4.30 10.30
C CYS A 426 -0.12 -4.48 11.74
N LYS A 427 -1.01 -3.58 12.21
CA LYS A 427 -1.53 -3.58 13.59
C LYS A 427 -2.66 -4.61 13.78
N ALA A 428 -2.37 -5.86 13.39
CA ALA A 428 -3.30 -6.98 13.42
C ALA A 428 -3.36 -7.61 14.82
N HIS A 429 -4.06 -6.92 15.72
CA HIS A 429 -4.34 -7.39 17.07
C HIS A 429 -5.16 -8.68 17.06
N MET A 430 -4.74 -9.64 17.90
CA MET A 430 -5.44 -10.91 18.03
C MET A 430 -6.80 -10.71 18.72
N ASN A 431 -7.84 -11.38 18.22
CA ASN A 431 -9.22 -11.37 18.75
C ASN A 431 -9.98 -10.03 18.67
N TRP A 432 -9.43 -9.00 18.03
CA TRP A 432 -10.16 -7.75 17.79
C TRP A 432 -11.28 -7.95 16.76
N LYS A 433 -12.33 -7.14 16.87
CA LYS A 433 -13.50 -7.16 16.00
C LYS A 433 -13.35 -6.13 14.89
N SER A 434 -13.66 -6.52 13.66
CA SER A 434 -13.61 -5.64 12.48
C SER A 434 -15.03 -5.38 11.98
N THR A 435 -15.36 -4.11 11.81
CA THR A 435 -16.61 -3.65 11.18
C THR A 435 -16.26 -2.70 10.05
N VAL A 436 -16.90 -2.89 8.89
CA VAL A 436 -16.66 -2.10 7.68
C VAL A 436 -17.96 -1.45 7.25
N VAL A 437 -17.94 -0.12 7.11
CA VAL A 437 -19.04 0.68 6.56
C VAL A 437 -18.64 1.16 5.16
N PRO A 438 -19.14 0.51 4.11
CA PRO A 438 -18.77 0.86 2.74
C PRO A 438 -19.49 2.10 2.22
N ASN A 439 -18.93 2.69 1.16
CA ASN A 439 -19.56 3.72 0.33
C ASN A 439 -20.04 4.96 1.12
N VAL A 440 -19.26 5.44 2.08
CA VAL A 440 -19.54 6.68 2.84
C VAL A 440 -19.13 7.88 1.99
N GLY A 441 -20.09 8.77 1.69
CA GLY A 441 -19.87 10.01 0.93
C GLY A 441 -19.31 11.14 1.79
N LEU A 442 -18.92 12.25 1.15
CA LEU A 442 -18.30 13.41 1.83
C LEU A 442 -19.28 14.31 2.61
N GLY A 443 -20.57 13.97 2.66
CA GLY A 443 -21.52 14.51 3.64
C GLY A 443 -22.06 13.46 4.61
N GLY A 444 -21.73 12.18 4.43
CA GLY A 444 -22.26 11.09 5.26
C GLY A 444 -21.48 10.93 6.56
N CYS A 445 -22.15 10.47 7.61
CA CYS A 445 -21.55 10.23 8.92
C CYS A 445 -21.75 8.79 9.39
N VAL A 446 -20.83 8.31 10.23
CA VAL A 446 -20.94 7.02 10.90
C VAL A 446 -20.94 7.24 12.40
N VAL A 447 -21.97 6.75 13.08
CA VAL A 447 -22.13 6.79 14.52
C VAL A 447 -21.58 5.52 15.13
N LEU A 448 -20.80 5.65 16.20
CA LEU A 448 -20.30 4.55 17.01
C LEU A 448 -20.89 4.62 18.41
N ARG A 449 -21.35 3.48 18.93
CA ARG A 449 -21.74 3.32 20.34
C ARG A 449 -20.98 2.16 20.96
N ALA A 450 -20.33 2.42 22.09
CA ALA A 450 -19.60 1.41 22.83
C ALA A 450 -20.35 1.07 24.12
N SER A 451 -20.66 -0.20 24.34
CA SER A 451 -21.28 -0.67 25.60
C SER A 451 -20.27 -0.80 26.73
N GLU A 452 -18.99 -0.95 26.40
CA GLU A 452 -17.84 -1.04 27.30
C GLU A 452 -16.71 -0.18 26.76
N ASN A 453 -15.79 0.27 27.64
CA ASN A 453 -14.59 0.96 27.19
C ASN A 453 -13.81 0.07 26.21
N ALA A 454 -13.55 0.59 25.01
CA ALA A 454 -12.96 -0.17 23.93
C ALA A 454 -11.87 0.64 23.23
N TRP A 455 -10.67 0.06 23.12
CA TRP A 455 -9.66 0.58 22.19
C TRP A 455 -10.12 0.28 20.76
N ALA A 456 -9.99 1.26 19.87
CA ALA A 456 -10.35 1.12 18.47
C ALA A 456 -9.37 1.85 17.56
N TYR A 457 -9.08 1.24 16.41
CA TYR A 457 -8.56 1.94 15.24
C TYR A 457 -9.71 2.31 14.34
N ILE A 458 -9.77 3.59 13.98
CA ILE A 458 -10.72 4.11 12.99
C ILE A 458 -9.90 4.48 11.76
N MET A 459 -10.22 3.84 10.64
CA MET A 459 -9.51 3.97 9.37
C MET A 459 -10.49 4.31 8.26
N PHE A 460 -10.11 5.18 7.34
CA PHE A 460 -10.79 5.27 6.06
C PHE A 460 -9.95 4.61 4.96
N VAL A 461 -10.60 4.07 3.93
CA VAL A 461 -9.95 3.46 2.76
C VAL A 461 -10.60 3.97 1.48
N GLN A 462 -9.81 4.59 0.62
CA GLN A 462 -10.20 5.01 -0.72
C GLN A 462 -10.04 3.84 -1.72
N LYS A 463 -10.82 3.87 -2.80
CA LYS A 463 -10.69 2.88 -3.89
C LYS A 463 -9.31 2.99 -4.55
N SER A 464 -8.71 1.86 -4.86
CA SER A 464 -7.37 1.76 -5.42
C SER A 464 -7.31 2.29 -6.86
N SER A 465 -6.15 2.88 -7.18
CA SER A 465 -5.76 3.27 -8.55
C SER A 465 -5.09 2.13 -9.32
N ARG A 466 -4.80 0.99 -8.69
CA ARG A 466 -4.10 -0.14 -9.33
C ARG A 466 -4.93 -0.66 -10.51
N GLY A 467 -4.35 -0.58 -11.71
CA GLY A 467 -5.04 -0.94 -12.96
C GLY A 467 -6.12 0.04 -13.43
N ARG A 468 -6.33 1.18 -12.75
CA ARG A 468 -7.37 2.18 -13.04
C ARG A 468 -6.77 3.58 -13.19
N SER A 469 -7.38 4.45 -13.99
CA SER A 469 -6.97 5.86 -14.09
C SER A 469 -7.58 6.72 -12.97
N LEU A 470 -7.51 6.25 -11.74
CA LEU A 470 -8.01 6.95 -10.55
C LEU A 470 -6.83 7.57 -9.80
N ARG A 471 -6.98 8.79 -9.29
CA ARG A 471 -6.06 9.37 -8.30
C ARG A 471 -6.79 9.44 -6.96
N SER A 472 -6.10 9.12 -5.87
CA SER A 472 -6.66 9.30 -4.52
C SER A 472 -7.02 10.77 -4.32
N ALA A 473 -8.22 11.01 -3.78
CA ALA A 473 -8.66 12.34 -3.41
C ALA A 473 -7.96 12.78 -2.12
N GLN A 474 -7.89 14.09 -1.90
CA GLN A 474 -7.37 14.62 -0.65
C GLN A 474 -8.44 14.52 0.44
N ILE A 475 -8.40 13.45 1.25
CA ILE A 475 -9.43 13.17 2.26
C ILE A 475 -8.87 13.34 3.67
N SER A 476 -9.67 13.91 4.55
CA SER A 476 -9.45 13.96 6.00
C SER A 476 -10.65 13.35 6.73
N MET A 477 -10.47 12.98 7.99
CA MET A 477 -11.52 12.38 8.81
C MET A 477 -11.43 12.91 10.24
N ALA A 478 -12.58 13.27 10.80
CA ALA A 478 -12.72 13.68 12.20
C ALA A 478 -13.52 12.65 12.98
N LEU A 479 -13.14 12.45 14.24
CA LEU A 479 -13.95 11.81 15.26
C LEU A 479 -14.46 12.86 16.22
N CYS A 480 -15.77 12.91 16.37
CA CYS A 480 -16.44 13.88 17.23
C CYS A 480 -17.23 13.15 18.31
N ARG A 481 -17.27 13.72 19.52
CA ARG A 481 -18.16 13.26 20.59
C ARG A 481 -19.54 13.92 20.42
N ARG A 482 -20.60 13.15 20.55
CA ARG A 482 -21.99 13.57 20.37
C ARG A 482 -22.74 13.43 21.70
N ARG A 483 -23.45 14.48 22.09
CA ARG A 483 -24.32 14.55 23.28
C ARG A 483 -25.71 15.02 22.87
N GLU A 484 -26.75 14.33 23.32
CA GLU A 484 -28.16 14.69 23.04
C GLU A 484 -28.43 14.93 21.54
N GLY A 485 -27.83 14.11 20.68
CA GLY A 485 -28.00 14.24 19.23
C GLY A 485 -27.16 15.32 18.54
N LYS A 486 -26.41 16.15 19.29
CA LYS A 486 -25.55 17.21 18.74
C LYS A 486 -24.06 16.92 18.92
N VAL A 487 -23.23 17.37 17.97
CA VAL A 487 -21.78 17.25 18.10
C VAL A 487 -21.26 18.24 19.14
N ALA A 488 -20.68 17.71 20.21
CA ALA A 488 -20.21 18.46 21.37
C ALA A 488 -18.74 18.90 21.22
N SER A 489 -17.87 18.02 20.73
CA SER A 489 -16.43 18.31 20.58
C SER A 489 -15.78 17.42 19.52
N VAL A 490 -14.63 17.85 18.98
CA VAL A 490 -13.74 16.99 18.19
C VAL A 490 -12.79 16.27 19.14
N THR A 491 -12.77 14.94 19.07
CA THR A 491 -11.87 14.10 19.87
C THR A 491 -10.54 13.89 19.16
N LYS A 492 -10.57 13.55 17.86
CA LYS A 492 -9.39 13.32 17.04
C LYS A 492 -9.64 13.73 15.60
N THR A 493 -8.57 14.09 14.90
CA THR A 493 -8.57 14.31 13.45
C THR A 493 -7.41 13.57 12.82
N VAL A 494 -7.61 13.10 11.59
CA VAL A 494 -6.54 12.63 10.72
C VAL A 494 -6.64 13.34 9.39
N HIS A 495 -5.51 13.86 8.93
CA HIS A 495 -5.38 14.53 7.65
C HIS A 495 -4.69 13.58 6.68
N GLY A 496 -5.50 12.94 5.83
CA GLY A 496 -4.99 11.89 4.94
C GLY A 496 -4.14 12.41 3.79
N GLY A 497 -4.28 13.66 3.35
CA GLY A 497 -3.68 14.05 2.07
C GLY A 497 -4.22 13.16 0.94
N CYS A 498 -3.42 12.94 -0.12
CA CYS A 498 -3.79 12.05 -1.23
C CYS A 498 -3.34 10.58 -0.99
N VAL A 499 -3.48 10.07 0.23
CA VAL A 499 -3.15 8.68 0.57
C VAL A 499 -4.33 7.75 0.29
N ARG A 500 -4.04 6.45 0.09
CA ARG A 500 -5.08 5.44 -0.09
C ARG A 500 -5.91 5.24 1.19
N ASP A 501 -5.25 5.25 2.34
CA ASP A 501 -5.87 5.01 3.64
C ASP A 501 -5.13 5.80 4.73
N ALA A 502 -5.88 6.17 5.77
CA ALA A 502 -5.30 6.75 6.98
C ALA A 502 -6.13 6.34 8.19
N HIS A 503 -5.48 6.28 9.35
CA HIS A 503 -6.10 5.80 10.57
C HIS A 503 -5.62 6.59 11.79
N PHE A 504 -6.38 6.49 12.88
CA PHE A 504 -5.92 6.86 14.22
C PHE A 504 -6.46 5.86 15.24
N GLU A 505 -5.76 5.76 16.36
CA GLU A 505 -6.19 4.98 17.52
C GLU A 505 -6.95 5.85 18.52
N VAL A 506 -8.00 5.32 19.14
CA VAL A 506 -8.81 6.02 20.14
C VAL A 506 -9.35 5.05 21.18
N MET A 507 -9.53 5.53 22.41
CA MET A 507 -10.34 4.85 23.43
C MET A 507 -11.78 5.35 23.31
N LEU A 508 -12.70 4.46 23.00
CA LEU A 508 -14.14 4.73 23.03
C LEU A 508 -14.64 4.46 24.45
N GLU A 509 -15.26 5.45 25.07
CA GLU A 509 -15.85 5.34 26.41
C GLU A 509 -17.24 4.70 26.33
N ALA A 510 -17.58 3.90 27.34
CA ALA A 510 -18.89 3.28 27.42
C ALA A 510 -19.99 4.34 27.60
N SER A 511 -21.09 4.19 26.84
CA SER A 511 -22.28 5.01 27.04
C SER A 511 -22.90 4.65 28.40
N SER A 512 -22.91 5.57 29.38
CA SER A 512 -23.40 5.28 30.73
C SER A 512 -24.92 5.02 30.73
N SER A 513 -25.39 4.03 31.49
CA SER A 513 -26.82 3.72 31.62
C SER A 513 -27.56 4.56 32.67
N TYR A 514 -26.83 5.27 33.54
CA TYR A 514 -27.41 6.02 34.67
C TYR A 514 -27.83 7.45 34.30
N GLU A 515 -27.13 8.07 33.37
CA GLU A 515 -27.55 9.32 32.74
C GLU A 515 -27.99 8.96 31.33
N ASN A 516 -29.22 9.28 30.96
CA ASN A 516 -29.79 9.07 29.62
C ASN A 516 -29.10 9.97 28.56
N SER A 517 -27.79 10.17 28.67
CA SER A 517 -26.99 11.17 27.95
C SER A 517 -26.38 10.65 26.65
N GLY A 518 -26.48 9.34 26.37
CA GLY A 518 -26.22 8.75 25.05
C GLY A 518 -24.95 9.28 24.39
N GLU A 519 -23.81 9.16 25.07
CA GLU A 519 -22.52 9.58 24.55
C GLU A 519 -22.15 8.67 23.39
N ASP A 520 -22.35 9.19 22.18
CA ASP A 520 -22.04 8.54 20.92
C ASP A 520 -20.81 9.20 20.29
N TYR A 521 -20.10 8.49 19.43
CA TYR A 521 -19.08 9.11 18.59
C TYR A 521 -19.56 9.22 17.15
N VAL A 522 -19.18 10.28 16.46
CA VAL A 522 -19.48 10.51 15.04
C VAL A 522 -18.18 10.59 14.28
N ILE A 523 -18.03 9.71 13.30
CA ILE A 523 -16.97 9.76 12.30
C ILE A 523 -17.48 10.56 11.12
N TRP A 524 -16.72 11.60 10.75
CA TRP A 524 -17.04 12.46 9.63
C TRP A 524 -15.86 12.59 8.67
N PRO A 525 -15.94 11.98 7.47
CA PRO A 525 -14.98 12.21 6.39
C PRO A 525 -15.28 13.53 5.66
N PHE A 526 -14.24 14.27 5.32
CA PHE A 526 -14.37 15.54 4.59
C PHE A 526 -13.16 15.77 3.67
N SER A 527 -13.32 16.66 2.69
CA SER A 527 -12.24 17.12 1.83
C SER A 527 -12.21 18.64 1.76
N PHE A 528 -11.00 19.21 1.73
CA PHE A 528 -10.78 20.62 1.44
C PHE A 528 -10.45 20.87 -0.03
N ASP A 529 -10.32 19.82 -0.85
CA ASP A 529 -10.01 19.96 -2.27
C ASP A 529 -11.31 20.07 -3.08
N PRO A 530 -11.58 21.24 -3.71
CA PRO A 530 -12.78 21.44 -4.53
C PRO A 530 -12.81 20.56 -5.79
N LYS A 531 -11.69 19.90 -6.15
CA LYS A 531 -11.60 18.98 -7.29
C LYS A 531 -11.99 17.56 -6.92
N THR A 532 -12.32 17.31 -5.66
CA THR A 532 -12.82 16.02 -5.23
C THR A 532 -14.11 15.70 -6.00
N PRO A 533 -14.19 14.56 -6.70
CA PRO A 533 -15.32 14.28 -7.58
C PRO A 533 -16.66 14.31 -6.85
N THR A 534 -17.69 14.83 -7.54
CA THR A 534 -19.07 14.70 -7.08
C THR A 534 -19.45 13.22 -7.02
N GLY A 535 -20.02 12.76 -5.90
CA GLY A 535 -20.30 11.34 -5.66
C GLY A 535 -19.09 10.50 -5.21
N PHE A 536 -17.99 11.14 -4.79
CA PHE A 536 -16.88 10.44 -4.15
C PHE A 536 -17.36 9.65 -2.92
N SER A 537 -16.86 8.43 -2.77
CA SER A 537 -17.12 7.59 -1.61
C SER A 537 -15.91 6.78 -1.19
N LEU A 538 -15.85 6.48 0.09
CA LEU A 538 -14.81 5.68 0.75
C LEU A 538 -15.43 4.61 1.65
N SER A 539 -14.60 3.71 2.19
CA SER A 539 -15.02 2.81 3.27
C SER A 539 -14.46 3.26 4.60
N ILE A 540 -15.26 3.22 5.66
CA ILE A 540 -14.81 3.41 7.04
C ILE A 540 -14.66 2.04 7.69
N CYS A 541 -13.51 1.77 8.27
CA CYS A 541 -13.16 0.51 8.91
C CYS A 541 -12.87 0.76 10.38
N ILE A 542 -13.53 0.00 11.24
CA ILE A 542 -13.38 0.07 12.70
C ILE A 542 -12.83 -1.28 13.15
N LEU A 543 -11.63 -1.27 13.73
CA LEU A 543 -11.03 -2.43 14.37
C LEU A 543 -10.99 -2.16 15.87
N SER A 544 -11.76 -2.91 16.67
CA SER A 544 -11.93 -2.63 18.10
C SER A 544 -11.70 -3.85 19.00
N SER A 545 -11.21 -3.60 20.22
CA SER A 545 -10.96 -4.65 21.22
C SER A 545 -12.24 -5.29 21.78
N LYS A 546 -13.37 -4.58 21.68
CA LYS A 546 -14.73 -5.01 22.08
C LYS A 546 -15.72 -4.72 20.96
N ALA A 547 -16.91 -5.29 21.05
CA ALA A 547 -17.99 -4.98 20.10
C ALA A 547 -18.38 -3.50 20.21
N VAL A 548 -18.52 -2.85 19.06
CA VAL A 548 -18.95 -1.45 18.93
C VAL A 548 -20.13 -1.47 17.96
N GLU A 549 -21.25 -0.89 18.38
CA GLU A 549 -22.40 -0.71 17.50
C GLU A 549 -22.10 0.41 16.50
N VAL A 550 -22.50 0.19 15.25
CA VAL A 550 -22.19 1.08 14.14
C VAL A 550 -23.46 1.38 13.37
N GLU A 551 -23.78 2.66 13.23
CA GLU A 551 -24.95 3.15 12.51
C GLU A 551 -24.51 4.18 11.46
N ARG A 552 -25.08 4.11 10.25
CA ARG A 552 -24.83 5.09 9.20
C ARG A 552 -25.93 6.14 9.21
N LEU A 553 -25.55 7.41 9.20
CA LEU A 553 -26.46 8.54 9.02
C LEU A 553 -26.36 9.07 7.60
N ASP A 554 -27.52 9.29 6.97
CA ASP A 554 -27.64 9.87 5.64
C ASP A 554 -27.36 11.38 5.66
N GLU A 555 -26.94 11.93 4.52
CA GLU A 555 -26.48 13.33 4.40
C GLU A 555 -27.50 14.35 4.93
N ASP A 556 -28.81 14.09 4.75
CA ASP A 556 -29.90 14.96 5.22
C ASP A 556 -30.09 14.97 6.75
N SER A 557 -29.57 13.95 7.44
CA SER A 557 -29.65 13.80 8.90
C SER A 557 -28.39 14.29 9.61
N THR A 558 -27.42 14.82 8.86
CA THR A 558 -26.11 15.21 9.35
C THR A 558 -26.13 16.64 9.86
N PRO A 559 -25.73 16.92 11.12
CA PRO A 559 -25.67 18.29 11.63
C PRO A 559 -24.41 19.03 11.11
N THR A 560 -24.26 19.17 9.80
CA THR A 560 -23.09 19.73 9.10
C THR A 560 -22.71 21.13 9.59
N GLU A 561 -23.70 22.00 9.88
CA GLU A 561 -23.49 23.35 10.43
C GLU A 561 -22.83 23.33 11.83
N HIS A 562 -23.16 22.33 12.66
CA HIS A 562 -22.59 22.23 14.01
C HIS A 562 -21.16 21.67 13.96
N ILE A 563 -20.92 20.73 13.04
CA ILE A 563 -19.62 20.09 12.89
C ILE A 563 -18.59 21.06 12.27
N SER A 564 -18.99 21.86 11.28
CA SER A 564 -18.11 22.88 10.69
C SER A 564 -17.63 23.88 11.75
N GLY A 565 -18.53 24.41 12.59
CA GLY A 565 -18.18 25.34 13.66
C GLY A 565 -17.29 24.72 14.77
N VAL A 566 -17.55 23.48 15.16
CA VAL A 566 -16.74 22.75 16.18
C VAL A 566 -15.36 22.40 15.63
N LEU A 567 -15.27 21.92 14.39
CA LEU A 567 -14.01 21.62 13.71
C LEU A 567 -13.15 22.89 13.57
N LEU A 568 -13.76 24.00 13.18
CA LEU A 568 -13.08 25.29 13.06
C LEU A 568 -12.51 25.74 14.42
N ARG A 569 -13.27 25.61 15.51
CA ARG A 569 -12.80 25.92 16.87
C ARG A 569 -11.66 25.00 17.32
N SER A 570 -11.74 23.71 17.01
CA SER A 570 -10.68 22.75 17.32
C SER A 570 -9.40 23.03 16.53
N LEU A 571 -9.49 23.30 15.22
CA LEU A 571 -8.35 23.70 14.40
C LEU A 571 -7.70 25.00 14.93
N LYS A 572 -8.49 25.94 15.48
CA LYS A 572 -7.98 27.16 16.15
C LYS A 572 -7.20 26.83 17.41
N SER A 573 -7.71 25.92 18.23
CA SER A 573 -7.07 25.54 19.50
C SER A 573 -5.76 24.78 19.31
N MET A 574 -5.61 24.05 18.20
CA MET A 574 -4.40 23.29 17.87
C MET A 574 -3.25 24.16 17.31
N GLN A 575 -3.38 25.50 17.33
CA GLN A 575 -2.43 26.44 16.72
C GLN A 575 -2.12 26.18 15.23
N MET A 576 -2.94 25.39 14.55
CA MET A 576 -2.83 25.12 13.12
C MET A 576 -3.32 26.30 12.26
N LEU A 577 -3.80 27.36 12.90
CA LEU A 577 -4.36 28.56 12.27
C LEU A 577 -3.63 29.81 12.78
N THR A 578 -3.05 30.57 11.87
CA THR A 578 -2.65 31.95 12.16
C THR A 578 -3.85 32.85 11.88
N THR A 579 -4.35 33.54 12.90
CA THR A 579 -5.49 34.47 12.77
C THR A 579 -4.98 35.88 12.49
N VAL A 580 -5.44 36.48 11.39
CA VAL A 580 -5.23 37.89 11.05
C VAL A 580 -6.59 38.59 11.07
N TYR A 581 -6.71 39.69 11.81
CA TYR A 581 -7.92 40.50 11.88
C TYR A 581 -7.80 41.69 10.90
N SER A 582 -8.93 42.13 10.32
CA SER A 582 -9.01 43.49 9.77
C SER A 582 -8.91 44.52 10.91
N GLU A 583 -8.44 45.74 10.61
CA GLU A 583 -8.24 46.81 11.61
C GLU A 583 -9.53 47.17 12.39
N ASP A 584 -10.67 47.08 11.72
CA ASP A 584 -12.00 47.33 12.28
C ASP A 584 -12.65 46.09 12.93
N LYS A 585 -11.94 44.94 12.92
CA LYS A 585 -12.42 43.62 13.38
C LYS A 585 -13.70 43.12 12.68
N SER A 586 -14.09 43.70 11.55
CA SER A 586 -15.29 43.28 10.81
C SER A 586 -15.07 41.99 10.01
N ALA A 587 -13.84 41.71 9.58
CA ALA A 587 -13.47 40.50 8.86
C ALA A 587 -12.28 39.80 9.52
N ARG A 588 -12.31 38.47 9.50
CA ARG A 588 -11.29 37.60 10.08
C ARG A 588 -10.74 36.67 9.01
N LEU A 589 -9.43 36.70 8.81
CA LEU A 589 -8.68 35.85 7.88
C LEU A 589 -7.90 34.79 8.67
N GLU A 590 -8.08 33.53 8.34
CA GLU A 590 -7.36 32.41 8.96
C GLU A 590 -6.57 31.65 7.90
N VAL A 591 -5.28 31.45 8.15
CA VAL A 591 -4.37 30.79 7.21
C VAL A 591 -4.04 29.38 7.70
N PHE A 592 -4.15 28.39 6.82
CA PHE A 592 -3.79 26.99 7.08
C PHE A 592 -2.73 26.45 6.11
N GLY A 593 -1.78 25.64 6.61
CA GLY A 593 -0.93 24.76 5.80
C GLY A 593 0.48 24.51 6.35
N GLU A 594 0.96 23.26 6.26
CA GLU A 594 2.39 22.92 6.23
C GLU A 594 2.81 22.61 4.78
N GLY A 595 3.95 23.16 4.32
CA GLY A 595 4.49 22.91 2.99
C GLY A 595 4.05 23.91 1.89
N SER A 596 3.93 23.44 0.64
CA SER A 596 3.78 24.26 -0.59
C SER A 596 2.34 24.67 -0.93
N SER A 597 1.39 24.54 -0.01
CA SER A 597 -0.01 24.92 -0.23
C SER A 597 -0.54 25.62 1.01
N LYS A 598 -1.03 26.85 0.82
CA LYS A 598 -1.63 27.68 1.87
C LYS A 598 -3.10 27.95 1.53
N PHE A 599 -3.99 27.72 2.50
CA PHE A 599 -5.43 27.96 2.39
C PHE A 599 -5.80 29.20 3.20
N PHE A 600 -6.75 29.98 2.70
CA PHE A 600 -7.21 31.23 3.32
C PHE A 600 -8.71 31.14 3.60
N LEU A 601 -9.10 31.27 4.86
CA LEU A 601 -10.49 31.29 5.30
C LEU A 601 -10.87 32.73 5.70
N VAL A 602 -11.89 33.31 5.09
CA VAL A 602 -12.42 34.63 5.49
C VAL A 602 -13.80 34.44 6.14
N SER A 603 -13.98 34.97 7.34
CA SER A 603 -15.29 35.06 8.01
C SER A 603 -15.64 36.53 8.30
N ASN A 604 -16.88 36.91 8.03
CA ASN A 604 -17.42 38.24 8.34
C ASN A 604 -18.19 38.18 9.66
N ALA A 605 -17.97 39.15 10.55
CA ALA A 605 -18.58 39.19 11.88
C ALA A 605 -19.94 39.92 11.91
N LYS A 606 -20.45 40.41 10.77
CA LYS A 606 -21.74 41.12 10.68
C LYS A 606 -22.76 40.33 9.85
N GLU A 607 -24.01 40.33 10.32
CA GLU A 607 -25.15 39.51 9.84
C GLU A 607 -25.65 39.81 8.42
N GLU A 608 -25.05 40.75 7.68
CA GLU A 608 -25.44 41.08 6.30
C GLU A 608 -24.35 40.69 5.30
N ALA A 609 -24.75 39.96 4.26
CA ALA A 609 -23.88 39.49 3.20
C ALA A 609 -23.21 40.67 2.46
N GLN A 610 -21.93 40.89 2.73
CA GLN A 610 -21.08 41.79 1.95
C GLN A 610 -20.21 40.98 0.98
N VAL A 611 -20.12 41.46 -0.27
CA VAL A 611 -19.23 40.86 -1.27
C VAL A 611 -17.78 41.19 -0.89
N VAL A 612 -17.00 40.18 -0.54
CA VAL A 612 -15.58 40.32 -0.23
C VAL A 612 -14.78 40.17 -1.53
N SER A 613 -14.06 41.24 -1.92
CA SER A 613 -13.19 41.26 -3.10
C SER A 613 -11.73 41.26 -2.63
N LEU A 614 -11.04 40.12 -2.75
CA LEU A 614 -9.61 40.01 -2.46
C LEU A 614 -8.79 40.44 -3.68
N SER A 615 -7.89 41.41 -3.52
CA SER A 615 -6.91 41.80 -4.54
C SER A 615 -5.50 41.48 -4.06
N VAL A 616 -4.79 40.59 -4.76
CA VAL A 616 -3.39 40.25 -4.47
C VAL A 616 -2.49 41.00 -5.45
N THR A 617 -1.64 41.91 -4.97
CA THR A 617 -0.70 42.65 -5.83
C THR A 617 0.71 42.04 -5.76
N ALA A 618 1.25 41.62 -6.91
CA ALA A 618 2.65 41.26 -7.02
C ALA A 618 3.51 42.54 -7.12
N PRO A 619 4.48 42.78 -6.22
CA PRO A 619 5.41 43.88 -6.36
C PRO A 619 6.37 43.58 -7.52
N PHE A 620 6.46 44.50 -8.49
CA PHE A 620 7.47 44.48 -9.55
C PHE A 620 8.88 44.58 -8.93
N MET A 621 9.63 43.47 -8.88
CA MET A 621 11.02 43.46 -8.39
C MET A 621 12.01 43.24 -9.55
N ARG A 622 12.63 44.32 -10.02
CA ARG A 622 13.91 44.28 -10.75
C ARG A 622 14.98 43.75 -9.79
N GLN A 623 15.64 42.65 -10.19
CA GLN A 623 16.91 42.10 -9.67
C GLN A 623 17.42 42.70 -8.34
N TYR A 624 17.10 42.05 -7.22
CA TYR A 624 17.68 42.40 -5.92
C TYR A 624 19.07 41.75 -5.76
N ARG A 625 20.14 42.57 -5.72
CA ARG A 625 21.42 42.21 -5.10
C ARG A 625 21.38 42.65 -3.63
N PRO A 626 21.85 41.85 -2.66
CA PRO A 626 21.81 42.24 -1.27
C PRO A 626 22.86 43.34 -0.99
N PRO A 627 22.53 44.45 -0.30
CA PRO A 627 23.53 45.40 0.16
C PRO A 627 24.20 44.91 1.44
N GLN A 628 25.49 45.19 1.57
CA GLN A 628 26.24 45.04 2.82
C GLN A 628 26.03 46.24 3.75
N ARG A 629 25.89 45.91 5.05
CA ARG A 629 26.06 46.72 6.28
C ARG A 629 24.92 47.62 6.81
N LYS A 630 24.69 47.36 8.11
CA LYS A 630 24.13 48.11 9.26
C LYS A 630 23.62 49.54 9.01
N ASP A 631 22.35 49.78 9.33
CA ASP A 631 21.93 50.57 10.49
C ASP A 631 20.41 50.43 10.72
N SER A 632 19.97 50.93 11.87
CA SER A 632 18.75 50.67 12.63
C SER A 632 17.40 51.09 12.02
N THR A 633 16.35 50.41 12.53
CA THR A 633 14.90 50.72 12.49
C THR A 633 14.16 50.65 11.15
N GLY A 634 13.27 49.64 11.04
CA GLY A 634 12.20 49.59 10.05
C GLY A 634 12.42 48.60 8.90
N SER A 635 12.21 47.31 9.15
CA SER A 635 12.09 46.29 8.09
C SER A 635 10.60 45.97 7.84
N PRO A 636 10.11 45.98 6.58
CA PRO A 636 8.72 45.68 6.27
C PRO A 636 8.39 44.21 6.60
N SER A 637 7.36 44.02 7.41
CA SER A 637 6.88 42.71 7.86
C SER A 637 5.83 42.18 6.87
N GLY A 638 6.29 41.55 5.79
CA GLY A 638 5.42 40.85 4.84
C GLY A 638 5.35 39.35 5.14
N VAL A 639 4.18 38.72 4.97
CA VAL A 639 4.07 37.26 4.93
C VAL A 639 4.72 36.76 3.64
N LEU A 640 5.92 36.20 3.74
CA LEU A 640 6.62 35.59 2.61
C LEU A 640 5.90 34.30 2.18
N ILE A 641 5.35 34.29 0.97
CA ILE A 641 4.87 33.08 0.29
C ILE A 641 6.07 32.48 -0.47
N PRO A 642 6.48 31.24 -0.19
CA PRO A 642 7.63 30.62 -0.87
C PRO A 642 7.39 30.52 -2.39
N PRO A 643 8.42 30.67 -3.24
CA PRO A 643 8.31 30.61 -4.69
C PRO A 643 7.90 29.24 -5.27
N ARG A 644 7.64 28.24 -4.41
CA ARG A 644 7.14 26.91 -4.77
C ARG A 644 5.66 26.70 -4.45
N THR A 645 4.93 27.75 -4.06
CA THR A 645 3.50 27.64 -3.74
C THR A 645 2.72 27.50 -5.05
N SER A 646 2.20 26.31 -5.31
CA SER A 646 1.61 25.97 -6.61
C SER A 646 0.18 26.48 -6.80
N ARG A 647 -0.55 26.77 -5.70
CA ARG A 647 -1.95 27.24 -5.71
C ARG A 647 -2.33 28.00 -4.44
N LEU A 648 -3.26 28.95 -4.58
CA LEU A 648 -3.94 29.64 -3.49
C LEU A 648 -5.44 29.37 -3.61
N VAL A 649 -6.06 28.88 -2.53
CA VAL A 649 -7.50 28.59 -2.48
C VAL A 649 -8.14 29.46 -1.40
N PHE A 650 -9.20 30.17 -1.79
CA PHE A 650 -9.94 31.10 -0.92
C PHE A 650 -11.30 30.49 -0.57
N VAL A 651 -11.56 30.36 0.73
CA VAL A 651 -12.80 29.81 1.27
C VAL A 651 -13.49 30.89 2.12
N LEU A 652 -14.74 31.21 1.83
CA LEU A 652 -15.58 32.07 2.67
C LEU A 652 -16.53 31.23 3.50
N LEU A 653 -16.69 31.62 4.77
CA LEU A 653 -17.79 31.18 5.60
C LEU A 653 -18.89 32.26 5.55
N ILE A 654 -20.09 31.88 5.12
CA ILE A 654 -21.28 32.73 5.23
C ILE A 654 -22.34 31.91 5.96
N ASN A 655 -22.83 32.41 7.11
CA ASN A 655 -23.85 31.75 7.93
C ASN A 655 -23.54 30.27 8.22
N ASP A 656 -22.34 29.98 8.74
CA ASP A 656 -21.85 28.64 9.08
C ASP A 656 -21.80 27.62 7.91
N SER A 657 -22.06 28.09 6.69
CA SER A 657 -21.92 27.34 5.44
C SER A 657 -20.58 27.66 4.77
N LEU A 658 -19.83 26.61 4.42
CA LEU A 658 -18.52 26.71 3.78
C LEU A 658 -18.70 26.89 2.27
N MET A 659 -18.29 28.02 1.71
CA MET A 659 -18.28 28.27 0.26
C MET A 659 -16.85 28.50 -0.23
N VAL A 660 -16.43 27.78 -1.27
CA VAL A 660 -15.17 28.06 -1.97
C VAL A 660 -15.41 29.20 -2.94
N VAL A 661 -14.66 30.29 -2.81
CA VAL A 661 -14.94 31.55 -3.53
C VAL A 661 -13.92 31.87 -4.63
N GLY A 662 -12.78 31.18 -4.67
CA GLY A 662 -11.86 31.27 -5.81
C GLY A 662 -10.62 30.39 -5.72
N GLU A 663 -10.01 30.12 -6.88
CA GLU A 663 -8.73 29.44 -7.05
C GLU A 663 -7.82 30.34 -7.90
N GLU A 664 -6.62 30.70 -7.40
CA GLU A 664 -5.57 31.35 -8.21
C GLU A 664 -4.36 30.42 -8.37
N VAL A 665 -3.82 30.37 -9.58
CA VAL A 665 -2.56 29.70 -9.92
C VAL A 665 -1.52 30.79 -10.13
N PRO A 666 -0.56 30.99 -9.22
CA PRO A 666 0.46 32.02 -9.41
C PRO A 666 1.40 31.62 -10.55
N ASP A 667 1.54 32.50 -11.54
CA ASP A 667 2.55 32.36 -12.59
C ASP A 667 3.96 32.57 -12.01
N ALA A 668 4.94 31.88 -12.60
CA ALA A 668 6.26 31.63 -11.99
C ALA A 668 7.00 32.90 -11.50
N ALA A 669 7.56 32.79 -10.29
CA ALA A 669 8.54 33.69 -9.66
C ALA A 669 8.04 35.09 -9.23
N ALA A 670 6.87 35.17 -8.58
CA ALA A 670 6.46 36.38 -7.84
C ALA A 670 6.40 36.14 -6.32
N ILE A 671 6.98 37.05 -5.54
CA ILE A 671 6.75 37.14 -4.08
C ILE A 671 5.45 37.90 -3.91
N PHE A 672 4.37 37.25 -3.50
CA PHE A 672 3.11 37.92 -3.24
C PHE A 672 3.09 38.48 -1.81
N ALA A 673 2.74 39.75 -1.66
CA ALA A 673 2.41 40.36 -0.39
C ALA A 673 0.92 40.72 -0.43
N ILE A 674 0.14 40.23 0.55
CA ILE A 674 -1.25 40.67 0.73
C ILE A 674 -1.17 42.05 1.38
N ASN A 675 -1.26 43.10 0.58
CA ASN A 675 -1.11 44.47 1.07
C ASN A 675 -2.45 45.08 1.56
N SER A 676 -3.61 44.58 1.12
CA SER A 676 -4.92 45.03 1.60
C SER A 676 -6.06 44.02 1.33
N ILE A 677 -7.11 44.07 2.16
CA ILE A 677 -8.37 43.34 1.99
C ILE A 677 -9.46 44.40 1.72
N ARG A 678 -10.17 44.34 0.58
CA ARG A 678 -11.26 45.29 0.26
C ARG A 678 -12.63 44.64 0.54
N LEU A 679 -13.41 45.24 1.43
CA LEU A 679 -14.81 44.88 1.69
C LEU A 679 -15.71 45.87 0.94
N ARG A 680 -16.65 45.39 0.11
CA ARG A 680 -17.64 46.25 -0.56
C ARG A 680 -19.00 46.10 0.12
N PRO A 681 -19.59 47.16 0.69
CA PRO A 681 -21.01 47.18 1.00
C PRO A 681 -21.81 47.29 -0.31
N PHE A 682 -22.90 46.55 -0.43
CA PHE A 682 -23.87 46.79 -1.49
C PHE A 682 -24.72 48.00 -1.07
N LEU A 683 -24.53 49.14 -1.71
CA LEU A 683 -25.47 50.26 -1.64
C LEU A 683 -26.04 50.43 -3.05
N GLU A 684 -27.37 50.46 -3.17
CA GLU A 684 -28.09 50.53 -4.46
C GLU A 684 -27.82 51.82 -5.26
N ASP A 685 -27.16 52.82 -4.66
CA ASP A 685 -26.79 54.05 -5.33
C ASP A 685 -25.28 54.13 -5.54
N GLY A 686 -24.85 53.97 -6.80
CA GLY A 686 -23.47 53.81 -7.25
C GLY A 686 -22.52 54.99 -7.00
N LEU A 687 -22.20 55.26 -5.74
CA LEU A 687 -21.13 56.15 -5.32
C LEU A 687 -19.98 55.35 -4.69
N GLU A 688 -18.84 55.34 -5.38
CA GLU A 688 -17.61 54.68 -4.96
C GLU A 688 -16.88 55.52 -3.89
N HIS A 689 -16.61 54.93 -2.73
CA HIS A 689 -15.66 55.48 -1.76
C HIS A 689 -14.47 54.54 -1.57
N GLU A 690 -13.27 55.07 -1.80
CA GLU A 690 -11.99 54.39 -1.69
C GLU A 690 -11.39 54.65 -0.30
N VAL A 691 -11.00 53.60 0.43
CA VAL A 691 -10.32 53.72 1.73
C VAL A 691 -9.01 52.94 1.66
N GLU A 692 -7.88 53.65 1.73
CA GLU A 692 -6.53 53.08 1.87
C GLU A 692 -6.10 53.10 3.35
N CYS A 693 -5.56 51.98 3.87
CA CYS A 693 -4.99 51.90 5.22
C CYS A 693 -3.48 51.53 5.18
N PRO A 694 -2.64 52.06 6.10
CA PRO A 694 -1.19 51.81 6.16
C PRO A 694 -0.82 50.50 6.90
N PRO A 695 0.43 49.98 6.73
CA PRO A 695 0.83 48.67 7.27
C PRO A 695 1.12 48.67 8.79
N LEU A 696 0.60 47.67 9.50
CA LEU A 696 0.72 47.46 10.95
C LEU A 696 1.83 46.46 11.35
N MET A 697 2.58 46.79 12.42
CA MET A 697 3.65 45.97 13.02
C MET A 697 3.13 45.10 14.18
N MET A 698 3.65 43.88 14.34
CA MET A 698 3.51 43.06 15.56
C MET A 698 4.86 42.83 16.26
N PRO A 699 4.89 42.77 17.61
CA PRO A 699 6.08 42.41 18.38
C PRO A 699 6.20 40.88 18.56
N VAL A 700 7.44 40.38 18.62
CA VAL A 700 7.81 38.98 18.85
C VAL A 700 8.18 38.79 20.34
N PRO A 701 7.67 37.78 21.07
CA PRO A 701 8.30 37.33 22.31
C PRO A 701 9.42 36.33 22.01
N TYR A 702 10.56 36.51 22.70
CA TYR A 702 11.82 35.76 22.56
C TYR A 702 11.71 34.25 22.71
#